data_AF-A0A1E7F149-F1
#
_entry.id   AF-A0A1E7F149-F1
#
_cell.length_a   1.000
_cell.length_b   1.000
_cell.length_c   1.000
_cell.angle_alpha   90.00
_cell.angle_beta   90.00
_cell.angle_gamma   90.00
#
_symmetry.space_group_name_H-M   'P 1'
#
loop_
_entity.id
_entity.type
_entity.pdbx_description
1 polymer ?
#
loop_
_entity_poly.entity_id
_entity_poly.type
_entity_poly.pdbx_seq_one_letter_code
_entity_poly.pdbx_strand_id
1 'polypeptide(L)'
;MAKEQKRTLVMAKNYYTEINFLTTPYEIYELIKSPKRITLATDGGAIPLKGSLGFVVANEDGTILLTCYGQPAGHDPLSFRSEICALLAAARLITLIKDYYDTTMSCNEPARSKTQIYTDSLSMIKKLEAYDEYPTAHLKTVLHSEWDVLSALHKALQCFRTKPKINWVKSHQDDKVYDIERMLIDAYLNSEADELATIGLKRLQEKPIVPMDPNTSIQFHIEGRTITRDFKSTVREIIQLKPLRKFYCERFKWSDNIFDLIDWDIFRPVYKKNISKKGIQWLHKFCIKKLPTGERIHKRDHFHDKRCASCLDDEDDNHMFQCTKRRSVRKKFLNQINVLRNTVDTNLCDIMQEGLMAYFKGECMSNTMFRIRGKKGMGRYKNLIDEQSVIGWDNLLRGKLSKEWRIQQKAYKTRLRLVDPIEYDKIKRKKKRKQEQQNEANNNKTTKSKNKIEEFHGFFQAIVPIILEMWTDRCIDRNTPVLGGRIVAEYDSLSKKVTHYYTLREMVLPEDELKIFNEDLKVRLDDTNQQLKKWINRWKPVIDHSMKRVKELAQENSKPIWQHFTANKPAKTKVSRKLSKQLKPKKYYNNPLTNVYTRLKKKRSSSRVLPVIKKIKHKVNHLISTLYNKLGKKRSTSREQTVLEVGTQMIDDRYGDEPK
;
A
#
# COMPACT_ATOMS: atom_id res chain seq x y z
N MET A 1 29.47 -14.49 42.95
CA MET A 1 30.34 -13.39 42.48
C MET A 1 31.28 -13.80 41.35
N ALA A 2 32.32 -14.64 41.53
CA ALA A 2 33.27 -14.97 40.45
C ALA A 2 32.64 -15.63 39.20
N LYS A 3 31.65 -16.53 39.36
CA LYS A 3 30.87 -17.12 38.25
C LYS A 3 30.00 -16.10 37.50
N GLU A 4 29.59 -15.04 38.18
CA GLU A 4 28.72 -13.99 37.65
C GLU A 4 29.54 -12.94 36.91
N GLN A 5 30.68 -12.51 37.48
CA GLN A 5 31.69 -11.70 36.78
C GLN A 5 32.20 -12.37 35.50
N LYS A 6 32.50 -13.68 35.55
CA LYS A 6 32.96 -14.43 34.35
C LYS A 6 31.88 -14.49 33.26
N ARG A 7 30.59 -14.56 33.63
CA ARG A 7 29.46 -14.52 32.68
C ARG A 7 29.20 -13.12 32.12
N THR A 8 29.34 -12.07 32.94
CA THR A 8 29.24 -10.67 32.51
C THR A 8 30.34 -10.32 31.51
N LEU A 9 31.57 -10.81 31.71
CA LEU A 9 32.69 -10.64 30.77
C LEU A 9 32.45 -11.32 29.41
N VAL A 10 31.85 -12.51 29.40
CA VAL A 10 31.49 -13.21 28.15
C VAL A 10 30.39 -12.46 27.39
N MET A 11 29.40 -11.89 28.08
CA MET A 11 28.39 -11.01 27.48
C MET A 11 28.99 -9.72 26.94
N ALA A 12 29.85 -9.07 27.72
CA ALA A 12 30.53 -7.83 27.38
C ALA A 12 31.36 -7.97 26.09
N LYS A 13 32.12 -9.07 25.94
CA LYS A 13 32.89 -9.37 24.72
C LYS A 13 32.05 -9.43 23.44
N ASN A 14 30.73 -9.63 23.55
CA ASN A 14 29.88 -9.73 22.36
C ASN A 14 29.51 -8.40 21.72
N TYR A 15 29.67 -7.29 22.44
CA TYR A 15 29.35 -5.96 21.93
C TYR A 15 30.57 -5.28 21.33
N TYR A 16 31.76 -5.44 21.91
CA TYR A 16 32.94 -4.67 21.52
C TYR A 16 33.72 -5.35 20.40
N THR A 17 33.96 -4.59 19.32
CA THR A 17 34.89 -5.02 18.26
C THR A 17 36.23 -4.31 18.40
N GLU A 18 36.19 -3.00 18.62
CA GLU A 18 37.39 -2.18 18.78
C GLU A 18 37.13 -1.16 19.88
N ILE A 19 38.02 -1.13 20.87
CA ILE A 19 38.02 -0.15 21.95
C ILE A 19 39.33 0.60 21.82
N ASN A 20 39.26 1.92 21.60
CA ASN A 20 40.41 2.77 21.52
C ASN A 20 40.45 3.70 22.74
N PHE A 21 41.49 3.54 23.56
CA PHE A 21 41.76 4.38 24.71
C PHE A 21 42.64 5.53 24.28
N LEU A 22 42.10 6.75 24.28
CA LEU A 22 42.86 7.97 23.98
C LEU A 22 43.63 8.51 25.20
N THR A 23 43.30 7.97 26.37
CA THR A 23 44.05 8.15 27.61
C THR A 23 44.25 6.81 28.34
N THR A 24 45.02 6.78 29.42
CA THR A 24 45.16 5.57 30.24
C THR A 24 43.80 5.14 30.81
N PRO A 25 43.45 3.83 30.80
CA PRO A 25 42.18 3.37 31.38
C PRO A 25 42.02 3.73 32.87
N TYR A 26 43.14 3.96 33.56
CA TYR A 26 43.20 4.41 34.94
C TYR A 26 42.67 5.84 35.12
N GLU A 27 42.95 6.77 34.21
CA GLU A 27 42.39 8.13 34.29
C GLU A 27 40.86 8.14 34.20
N ILE A 28 40.29 7.24 33.40
CA ILE A 28 38.82 7.06 33.34
C ILE A 28 38.32 6.55 34.70
N TYR A 29 39.04 5.63 35.34
CA TYR A 29 38.72 5.16 36.69
C TYR A 29 38.80 6.27 37.74
N GLU A 30 39.85 7.10 37.72
CA GLU A 30 39.96 8.26 38.62
C GLU A 30 38.81 9.23 38.42
N LEU A 31 38.40 9.46 37.16
CA LEU A 31 37.25 10.29 36.85
C LEU A 31 35.96 9.70 37.46
N ILE A 32 35.76 8.38 37.41
CA ILE A 32 34.60 7.67 38.01
C ILE A 32 34.58 7.85 39.55
N LYS A 33 35.75 7.87 40.19
CA LYS A 33 35.90 8.09 41.64
C LYS A 33 35.83 9.56 42.04
N SER A 34 36.09 10.47 41.11
CA SER A 34 36.02 11.92 41.33
C SER A 34 34.58 12.44 41.35
N PRO A 35 34.32 13.64 41.91
CA PRO A 35 33.02 14.30 41.79
C PRO A 35 32.76 14.93 40.40
N LYS A 36 33.74 14.87 39.48
CA LYS A 36 33.63 15.44 38.14
C LYS A 36 32.58 14.71 37.31
N ARG A 37 32.10 15.37 36.26
CA ARG A 37 31.12 14.80 35.35
C ARG A 37 31.79 13.89 34.31
N ILE A 38 31.17 12.74 34.07
CA ILE A 38 31.49 11.84 32.96
C ILE A 38 30.38 11.96 31.93
N THR A 39 30.77 12.14 30.68
CA THR A 39 29.85 12.26 29.55
C THR A 39 29.94 11.03 28.67
N LEU A 40 28.80 10.45 28.34
CA LEU A 40 28.65 9.38 27.35
C LEU A 40 27.85 9.90 26.17
N ALA A 41 28.26 9.60 24.95
CA ALA A 41 27.40 9.73 23.79
C ALA A 41 27.37 8.41 23.02
N THR A 42 26.16 7.99 22.61
CA THR A 42 25.92 6.67 22.04
C THR A 42 25.01 6.76 20.83
N ASP A 43 25.34 6.01 19.78
CA ASP A 43 24.53 5.90 18.58
C ASP A 43 24.53 4.46 18.03
N GLY A 44 23.50 4.13 17.26
CA GLY A 44 23.29 2.81 16.68
C GLY A 44 22.76 2.89 15.26
N GLY A 45 23.48 2.25 14.34
CA GLY A 45 23.09 2.12 12.95
C GLY A 45 22.57 0.72 12.62
N ALA A 46 21.76 0.60 11.56
CA ALA A 46 21.36 -0.69 11.01
C ALA A 46 21.16 -0.66 9.50
N ILE A 47 21.56 -1.76 8.86
CA ILE A 47 21.18 -2.16 7.50
C ILE A 47 20.50 -3.52 7.59
N PRO A 48 19.81 -4.01 6.54
CA PRO A 48 19.17 -5.33 6.60
C PRO A 48 20.16 -6.42 7.07
N LEU A 49 19.73 -7.23 8.05
CA LEU A 49 20.47 -8.33 8.67
C LEU A 49 21.69 -7.92 9.54
N LYS A 50 22.04 -6.63 9.59
CA LYS A 50 23.26 -6.18 10.24
C LYS A 50 23.09 -4.84 10.96
N GLY A 51 23.45 -4.83 12.24
CA GLY A 51 23.50 -3.63 13.08
C GLY A 51 24.94 -3.26 13.40
N SER A 52 25.12 -2.04 13.89
CA SER A 52 26.38 -1.55 14.43
C SER A 52 26.08 -0.58 15.57
N LEU A 53 26.95 -0.54 16.56
CA LEU A 53 26.87 0.40 17.67
C LEU A 53 28.16 1.21 17.74
N GLY A 54 28.04 2.46 18.19
CA GLY A 54 29.16 3.36 18.44
C GLY A 54 28.92 4.13 19.74
N PHE A 55 29.97 4.32 20.53
CA PHE A 55 29.90 5.22 21.68
C PHE A 55 31.25 5.84 22.00
N VAL A 56 31.19 6.99 22.68
CA VAL A 56 32.35 7.72 23.18
C VAL A 56 32.16 8.05 24.66
N VAL A 57 33.28 8.07 25.39
CA VAL A 57 33.37 8.52 26.79
C VAL A 57 34.22 9.77 26.80
N ALA A 58 33.70 10.85 27.38
CA ALA A 58 34.38 12.14 27.47
C ALA A 58 34.35 12.69 28.90
N ASN A 59 35.28 13.59 29.19
CA ASN A 59 35.28 14.37 30.43
C ASN A 59 34.27 15.53 30.38
N GLU A 60 34.27 16.38 31.41
CA GLU A 60 33.36 17.53 31.52
C GLU A 60 33.61 18.60 30.45
N ASP A 61 34.84 18.70 29.95
CA ASP A 61 35.27 19.64 28.91
C ASP A 61 35.01 19.11 27.48
N GLY A 62 34.48 17.89 27.34
CA GLY A 62 34.22 17.23 26.06
C GLY A 62 35.45 16.62 25.40
N THR A 63 36.58 16.51 26.12
CA THR A 63 37.73 15.75 25.64
C THR A 63 37.39 14.27 25.66
N ILE A 64 37.48 13.62 24.50
CA ILE A 64 37.20 12.20 24.35
C ILE A 64 38.34 11.41 24.99
N LEU A 65 38.00 10.55 25.93
CA LEU A 65 38.93 9.68 26.67
C LEU A 65 38.97 8.28 26.06
N LEU A 66 37.84 7.83 25.51
CA LEU A 66 37.69 6.52 24.91
C LEU A 66 36.63 6.54 23.81
N THR A 67 36.92 5.83 22.73
CA THR A 67 35.96 5.52 21.67
C THR A 67 35.80 4.02 21.51
N CYS A 68 34.61 3.61 21.10
CA CYS A 68 34.33 2.21 20.83
C CYS A 68 33.31 2.06 19.71
N TYR A 69 33.53 1.08 18.83
CA TYR A 69 32.50 0.56 17.97
C TYR A 69 32.40 -0.96 18.06
N GLY A 70 31.25 -1.46 17.65
CA GLY A 70 30.89 -2.82 17.93
C GLY A 70 29.64 -3.28 17.22
N GLN A 71 29.11 -4.42 17.65
CA GLN A 71 27.96 -5.03 17.00
C GLN A 71 26.88 -5.53 17.96
N PRO A 72 25.60 -5.19 17.73
CA PRO A 72 24.49 -5.94 18.32
C PRO A 72 24.30 -7.29 17.62
N ALA A 73 24.15 -8.36 18.39
CA ALA A 73 23.73 -9.67 17.86
C ALA A 73 22.21 -9.73 17.64
N GLY A 74 21.74 -10.51 16.66
CA GLY A 74 20.32 -10.76 16.35
C GLY A 74 20.11 -11.09 14.86
N HIS A 75 19.00 -11.75 14.52
CA HIS A 75 18.72 -12.14 13.12
C HIS A 75 18.65 -10.95 12.15
N ASP A 76 18.08 -9.82 12.59
CA ASP A 76 17.93 -8.63 11.76
C ASP A 76 17.88 -7.37 12.66
N PRO A 77 18.95 -7.04 13.38
CA PRO A 77 18.92 -5.94 14.35
C PRO A 77 18.56 -4.60 13.66
N LEU A 78 17.46 -3.97 14.07
CA LEU A 78 17.10 -2.62 13.60
C LEU A 78 17.87 -1.55 14.38
N SER A 79 17.81 -0.32 13.89
CA SER A 79 18.38 0.89 14.53
C SER A 79 18.11 0.91 16.03
N PHE A 80 16.85 0.65 16.42
CA PHE A 80 16.44 0.62 17.83
C PHE A 80 17.22 -0.39 18.69
N ARG A 81 17.54 -1.58 18.17
CA ARG A 81 18.35 -2.57 18.92
C ARG A 81 19.80 -2.08 19.00
N SER A 82 20.33 -1.55 17.91
CA SER A 82 21.67 -0.98 17.85
C SER A 82 21.85 0.15 18.87
N GLU A 83 20.90 1.08 18.94
CA GLU A 83 20.88 2.20 19.89
C GLU A 83 20.88 1.71 21.35
N ILE A 84 20.00 0.74 21.68
CA ILE A 84 19.98 0.14 23.03
C ILE A 84 21.30 -0.55 23.34
N CYS A 85 21.84 -1.31 22.39
CA CYS A 85 23.10 -2.03 22.59
C CYS A 85 24.28 -1.06 22.72
N ALA A 86 24.29 0.08 22.03
CA ALA A 86 25.31 1.11 22.17
C ALA A 86 25.38 1.63 23.61
N LEU A 87 24.22 2.02 24.15
CA LEU A 87 24.13 2.50 25.52
C LEU A 87 24.41 1.41 26.55
N LEU A 88 23.92 0.19 26.33
CA LEU A 88 24.22 -0.96 27.17
C LEU A 88 25.71 -1.27 27.19
N ALA A 89 26.37 -1.24 26.03
CA ALA A 89 27.81 -1.47 25.90
C ALA A 89 28.62 -0.40 26.63
N ALA A 90 28.25 0.88 26.50
CA ALA A 90 28.90 1.98 27.21
C ALA A 90 28.76 1.84 28.74
N ALA A 91 27.54 1.60 29.22
CA ALA A 91 27.25 1.43 30.65
C ALA A 91 28.01 0.23 31.26
N ARG A 92 28.07 -0.90 30.53
CA ARG A 92 28.80 -2.09 30.96
C ARG A 92 30.30 -1.85 30.98
N LEU A 93 30.87 -1.14 30.01
CA LEU A 93 32.30 -0.88 29.96
C LEU A 93 32.76 -0.01 31.14
N ILE A 94 32.02 1.05 31.46
CA ILE A 94 32.30 1.88 32.65
C ILE A 94 32.25 1.05 33.93
N THR A 95 31.23 0.20 34.06
CA THR A 95 31.09 -0.69 35.23
C THR A 95 32.26 -1.66 35.32
N LEU A 96 32.71 -2.21 34.19
CA LEU A 96 33.86 -3.12 34.13
C LEU A 96 35.19 -2.43 34.49
N ILE A 97 35.42 -1.21 33.98
CA ILE A 97 36.62 -0.43 34.32
C ILE A 97 36.65 -0.17 35.83
N LYS A 98 35.52 0.31 36.38
CA LYS A 98 35.36 0.52 37.82
C LYS A 98 35.68 -0.76 38.60
N ASP A 99 34.98 -1.85 38.30
CA ASP A 99 35.08 -3.08 39.09
C ASP A 99 36.47 -3.73 38.98
N TYR A 100 37.12 -3.62 37.82
CA TYR A 100 38.49 -4.09 37.61
C TYR A 100 39.48 -3.35 38.52
N TYR A 101 39.46 -2.01 38.52
CA TYR A 101 40.37 -1.22 39.35
C TYR A 101 39.99 -1.23 40.84
N ASP A 102 38.70 -1.30 41.18
CA ASP A 102 38.25 -1.52 42.57
C ASP A 102 38.87 -2.80 43.14
N THR A 103 38.84 -3.88 42.37
CA THR A 103 39.41 -5.17 42.77
C THR A 103 40.93 -5.12 42.80
N THR A 104 41.56 -4.58 41.75
CA THR A 104 43.03 -4.56 41.62
C THR A 104 43.69 -3.68 42.68
N MET A 105 43.05 -2.58 43.07
CA MET A 105 43.57 -1.64 44.06
C MET A 105 42.99 -1.84 45.46
N SER A 106 42.11 -2.83 45.66
CA SER A 106 41.37 -3.03 46.91
C SER A 106 40.66 -1.75 47.39
N CYS A 107 40.09 -0.99 46.45
CA CYS A 107 39.40 0.27 46.74
C CYS A 107 37.92 0.02 47.02
N ASN A 108 37.48 0.34 48.24
CA ASN A 108 36.08 0.19 48.67
C ASN A 108 35.27 1.48 48.54
N GLU A 109 35.87 2.58 48.05
CA GLU A 109 35.16 3.83 47.90
C GLU A 109 34.07 3.74 46.82
N PRO A 110 32.88 4.32 47.03
CA PRO A 110 31.85 4.33 46.00
C PRO A 110 32.23 5.26 44.84
N ALA A 111 31.70 4.98 43.64
CA ALA A 111 31.77 5.93 42.52
C ALA A 111 31.05 7.24 42.90
N ARG A 112 31.70 8.38 42.66
CA ARG A 112 31.19 9.72 43.02
C ARG A 112 30.82 10.56 41.79
N SER A 113 31.24 10.14 40.61
CA SER A 113 31.05 10.90 39.36
C SER A 113 29.57 11.03 39.00
N LYS A 114 29.18 12.18 38.48
CA LYS A 114 27.87 12.37 37.85
C LYS A 114 27.94 11.92 36.39
N THR A 115 27.21 10.87 36.02
CA THR A 115 27.18 10.37 34.64
C THR A 115 26.05 11.05 33.86
N GLN A 116 26.40 11.68 32.74
CA GLN A 116 25.46 12.26 31.78
C GLN A 116 25.57 11.52 30.45
N ILE A 117 24.43 11.20 29.84
CA ILE A 117 24.33 10.35 28.65
C ILE A 117 23.58 11.10 27.56
N TYR A 118 24.11 11.10 26.36
CA TYR A 118 23.52 11.67 25.16
C TYR A 118 23.17 10.56 24.17
N THR A 119 21.93 10.57 23.70
CA THR A 119 21.41 9.64 22.69
C THR A 119 20.30 10.32 21.90
N ASP A 120 20.14 9.97 20.63
CA ASP A 120 19.05 10.46 19.79
C ASP A 120 17.77 9.60 19.89
N SER A 121 17.83 8.46 20.59
CA SER A 121 16.72 7.53 20.71
C SER A 121 15.70 7.93 21.79
N LEU A 122 14.82 8.86 21.44
CA LEU A 122 13.69 9.25 22.30
C LEU A 122 12.79 8.05 22.66
N SER A 123 12.69 7.07 21.77
CA SER A 123 11.87 5.88 21.98
C SER A 123 12.43 4.95 23.06
N MET A 124 13.76 4.89 23.19
CA MET A 124 14.44 4.15 24.26
C MET A 124 14.20 4.83 25.60
N ILE A 125 14.39 6.16 25.68
CA ILE A 125 14.20 6.94 26.91
C ILE A 125 12.80 6.72 27.48
N LYS A 126 11.75 6.87 26.66
CA LYS A 126 10.36 6.67 27.09
C LYS A 126 10.07 5.27 27.64
N LYS A 127 10.71 4.24 27.07
CA LYS A 127 10.53 2.87 27.55
C LYS A 127 11.26 2.63 28.87
N LEU A 128 12.44 3.21 29.04
CA LEU A 128 13.17 3.16 30.31
C LEU A 128 12.39 3.86 31.42
N GLU A 129 11.88 5.07 31.15
CA GLU A 129 11.01 5.80 32.09
C GLU A 129 9.79 4.97 32.51
N ALA A 130 9.14 4.28 31.56
CA ALA A 130 8.01 3.39 31.86
C ALA A 130 8.42 2.18 32.71
N TYR A 131 9.66 1.68 32.59
CA TYR A 131 10.17 0.60 33.45
C TYR A 131 10.42 1.09 34.87
N ASP A 132 10.82 2.35 35.05
CA ASP A 132 10.98 2.95 36.37
C ASP A 132 9.64 3.25 37.04
N GLU A 133 8.66 3.75 36.27
CA GLU A 133 7.35 4.12 36.79
C GLU A 133 6.51 2.89 37.18
N TYR A 134 6.62 1.80 36.41
CA TYR A 134 5.77 0.62 36.57
C TYR A 134 6.59 -0.66 36.83
N PRO A 135 6.62 -1.18 38.08
CA PRO A 135 7.39 -2.38 38.42
C PRO A 135 7.05 -3.62 37.58
N THR A 136 5.82 -3.74 37.09
CA THR A 136 5.37 -4.88 36.27
C THR A 136 5.62 -4.71 34.77
N ALA A 137 6.16 -3.56 34.33
CA ALA A 137 6.36 -3.27 32.90
C ALA A 137 7.31 -4.27 32.24
N HIS A 138 8.39 -4.68 32.91
CA HIS A 138 9.33 -5.67 32.37
C HIS A 138 8.65 -7.01 32.05
N LEU A 139 7.73 -7.49 32.89
CA LEU A 139 6.98 -8.74 32.67
C LEU A 139 5.96 -8.60 31.53
N LYS A 140 5.26 -7.46 31.45
CA LYS A 140 4.27 -7.22 30.39
C LYS A 140 4.90 -7.04 29.01
N THR A 141 6.17 -6.66 28.95
CA THR A 141 6.88 -6.35 27.70
C THR A 141 7.73 -7.49 27.15
N VAL A 142 7.67 -8.70 27.73
CA VAL A 142 8.50 -9.84 27.28
C VAL A 142 8.31 -10.19 25.80
N LEU A 143 7.10 -9.97 25.25
CA LEU A 143 6.81 -10.20 23.82
C LEU A 143 7.08 -8.98 22.93
N HIS A 144 7.47 -7.85 23.51
CA HIS A 144 7.81 -6.65 22.76
C HIS A 144 9.17 -6.81 22.09
N SER A 145 9.32 -6.14 20.95
CA SER A 145 10.58 -6.12 20.20
C SER A 145 11.72 -5.56 21.05
N GLU A 146 12.85 -6.26 21.00
CA GLU A 146 14.11 -5.90 21.65
C GLU A 146 14.02 -5.81 23.18
N TRP A 147 13.09 -6.56 23.78
CA TRP A 147 12.93 -6.66 25.23
C TRP A 147 14.22 -7.10 25.92
N ASP A 148 14.87 -8.14 25.40
CA ASP A 148 16.08 -8.75 25.99
C ASP A 148 17.16 -7.71 26.31
N VAL A 149 17.51 -6.87 25.34
CA VAL A 149 18.54 -5.83 25.50
C VAL A 149 18.05 -4.63 26.31
N LEU A 150 16.76 -4.30 26.23
CA LEU A 150 16.17 -3.22 27.02
C LEU A 150 16.13 -3.58 28.52
N SER A 151 15.83 -4.84 28.84
CA SER A 151 15.96 -5.42 30.18
C SER A 151 17.36 -5.25 30.73
N ALA A 152 18.34 -5.69 29.92
CA ALA A 152 19.73 -5.73 30.30
C ALA A 152 20.25 -4.32 30.54
N LEU A 153 19.82 -3.35 29.73
CA LEU A 153 20.13 -1.94 29.89
C LEU A 153 19.51 -1.36 31.16
N HIS A 154 18.22 -1.57 31.41
CA HIS A 154 17.57 -1.06 32.61
C HIS A 154 18.27 -1.56 33.89
N LYS A 155 18.61 -2.86 33.95
CA LYS A 155 19.40 -3.43 35.05
C LYS A 155 20.82 -2.86 35.13
N ALA A 156 21.50 -2.65 33.99
CA ALA A 156 22.83 -2.06 33.97
C ALA A 156 22.83 -0.63 34.53
N LEU A 157 21.80 0.16 34.22
CA LEU A 157 21.66 1.53 34.73
C LEU A 157 21.38 1.57 36.25
N GLN A 158 20.76 0.54 36.82
CA GLN A 158 20.56 0.40 38.27
C GLN A 158 21.86 0.07 39.02
N CYS A 159 22.91 -0.40 38.33
CA CYS A 159 24.21 -0.68 38.96
C CYS A 159 24.99 0.61 39.29
N PHE A 160 24.58 1.76 38.74
CA PHE A 160 25.15 3.06 39.09
C PHE A 160 24.57 3.53 40.43
N ARG A 161 25.44 4.05 41.32
CA ARG A 161 25.03 4.62 42.61
C ARG A 161 23.95 5.69 42.45
N THR A 162 24.14 6.58 41.48
CA THR A 162 23.14 7.56 41.07
C THR A 162 22.82 7.28 39.63
N LYS A 163 21.53 7.08 39.35
CA LYS A 163 21.07 6.79 38.00
C LYS A 163 21.56 7.87 37.03
N PRO A 164 22.21 7.51 35.91
CA PRO A 164 22.71 8.47 34.95
C PRO A 164 21.60 9.37 34.39
N LYS A 165 21.90 10.64 34.15
CA LYS A 165 20.97 11.56 33.49
C LYS A 165 21.04 11.32 31.98
N ILE A 166 19.96 10.81 31.41
CA ILE A 166 19.87 10.54 29.96
C ILE A 166 19.19 11.72 29.28
N ASN A 167 19.90 12.36 28.36
CA ASN A 167 19.48 13.51 27.60
C ASN A 167 19.24 13.11 26.15
N TRP A 168 18.09 13.53 25.62
CA TRP A 168 17.80 13.38 24.20
C TRP A 168 18.53 14.47 23.39
N VAL A 169 19.26 14.06 22.36
CA VAL A 169 19.90 14.95 21.38
C VAL A 169 19.18 14.81 20.04
N LYS A 170 19.12 15.89 19.27
CA LYS A 170 18.49 15.86 17.96
C LYS A 170 19.42 15.19 16.96
N SER A 171 18.95 14.14 16.30
CA SER A 171 19.70 13.44 15.24
C SER A 171 20.07 14.38 14.08
N HIS A 172 21.26 14.18 13.50
CA HIS A 172 21.80 14.86 12.31
C HIS A 172 21.76 16.40 12.37
N GLN A 173 22.39 17.00 13.38
CA GLN A 173 22.55 18.46 13.49
C GLN A 173 23.71 19.02 12.64
N ASP A 174 24.73 18.19 12.40
CA ASP A 174 25.88 18.40 11.51
C ASP A 174 25.46 18.62 10.04
N ASP A 175 24.40 17.95 9.60
CA ASP A 175 23.84 18.03 8.25
C ASP A 175 23.32 19.44 7.86
N LYS A 176 23.16 20.34 8.83
CA LYS A 176 22.49 21.65 8.67
C LYS A 176 23.38 22.87 8.89
N VAL A 177 24.50 22.75 9.60
CA VAL A 177 25.28 23.91 10.06
C VAL A 177 26.69 23.83 9.49
N TYR A 178 26.85 24.36 8.28
CA TYR A 178 28.15 24.82 7.77
C TYR A 178 28.39 26.28 8.20
N ASP A 179 27.91 26.67 9.38
CA ASP A 179 28.10 28.02 9.91
C ASP A 179 29.11 28.03 11.06
N ILE A 180 29.78 29.17 11.14
CA ILE A 180 31.05 29.51 11.81
C ILE A 180 31.00 29.38 13.36
N GLU A 181 29.86 28.99 13.93
CA GLU A 181 29.68 28.82 15.38
C GLU A 181 30.09 27.41 15.84
N ARG A 182 30.87 27.32 16.94
CA ARG A 182 31.28 26.05 17.53
C ARG A 182 30.05 25.19 17.86
N MET A 183 30.01 23.99 17.30
CA MET A 183 28.97 22.99 17.58
C MET A 183 28.86 22.72 19.08
N LEU A 184 27.62 22.63 19.59
CA LEU A 184 27.36 22.25 20.98
C LEU A 184 28.00 20.88 21.28
N ILE A 185 28.52 20.74 22.50
CA ILE A 185 29.32 19.57 22.90
C ILE A 185 28.55 18.25 22.81
N ASP A 186 27.25 18.28 23.06
CA ASP A 186 26.36 17.12 22.97
C ASP A 186 26.14 16.68 21.53
N ALA A 187 25.94 17.63 20.61
CA ALA A 187 25.86 17.37 19.18
C ALA A 187 27.18 16.81 18.63
N TYR A 188 28.33 17.37 19.07
CA TYR A 188 29.65 16.89 18.69
C TYR A 188 29.91 15.44 19.12
N LEU A 189 29.69 15.12 20.39
CA LEU A 189 29.93 13.76 20.87
C LEU A 189 28.97 12.75 20.25
N ASN A 190 27.73 13.15 19.94
CA ASN A 190 26.79 12.29 19.24
C ASN A 190 27.20 12.05 17.77
N SER A 191 27.73 13.05 17.06
CA SER A 191 28.22 12.85 15.70
C SER A 191 29.41 11.88 15.64
N GLU A 192 30.31 11.95 16.62
CA GLU A 192 31.42 10.99 16.74
C GLU A 192 30.90 9.56 16.97
N ALA A 193 29.86 9.39 17.78
CA ALA A 193 29.22 8.09 17.98
C ALA A 193 28.54 7.54 16.71
N ASP A 194 27.89 8.40 15.91
CA ASP A 194 27.30 8.02 14.61
C ASP A 194 28.37 7.59 13.60
N GLU A 195 29.50 8.31 13.54
CA GLU A 195 30.62 7.95 12.68
C GLU A 195 31.18 6.57 13.04
N LEU A 196 31.35 6.29 14.34
CA LEU A 196 31.78 4.98 14.84
C LEU A 196 30.79 3.87 14.47
N ALA A 197 29.48 4.12 14.64
CA ALA A 197 28.45 3.17 14.22
C ALA A 197 28.50 2.93 12.70
N THR A 198 28.72 3.98 11.90
CA THR A 198 28.86 3.92 10.44
C THR A 198 30.11 3.14 10.01
N ILE A 199 31.24 3.30 10.71
CA ILE A 199 32.46 2.50 10.49
C ILE A 199 32.17 1.02 10.73
N GLY A 200 31.51 0.69 11.84
CA GLY A 200 31.14 -0.71 12.12
C GLY A 200 30.18 -1.29 11.08
N LEU A 201 29.21 -0.52 10.57
CA LEU A 201 28.32 -0.96 9.48
C LEU A 201 29.09 -1.30 8.19
N LYS A 202 30.27 -0.71 7.96
CA LYS A 202 31.12 -1.05 6.80
C LYS A 202 31.98 -2.29 7.06
N ARG A 203 32.51 -2.46 8.28
CA ARG A 203 33.54 -3.47 8.60
C ARG A 203 32.99 -4.82 9.11
N LEU A 204 31.89 -4.80 9.86
CA LEU A 204 31.41 -5.98 10.60
C LEU A 204 30.71 -7.03 9.71
N GLN A 205 30.40 -8.21 10.23
CA GLN A 205 29.65 -9.27 9.53
C GLN A 205 28.32 -9.55 10.23
N GLU A 206 27.40 -10.31 9.64
CA GLU A 206 26.13 -10.63 10.29
C GLU A 206 26.34 -11.51 11.55
N LYS A 207 25.59 -11.24 12.62
CA LYS A 207 25.65 -12.01 13.88
C LYS A 207 24.26 -12.47 14.29
N PRO A 208 23.69 -13.50 13.64
CA PRO A 208 22.27 -13.86 13.74
C PRO A 208 21.85 -14.48 15.08
N ILE A 209 22.81 -14.98 15.86
CA ILE A 209 22.56 -15.66 17.14
C ILE A 209 22.92 -14.71 18.28
N VAL A 210 21.95 -14.45 19.15
CA VAL A 210 22.14 -13.64 20.36
C VAL A 210 22.69 -14.55 21.47
N PRO A 211 23.80 -14.17 22.11
CA PRO A 211 24.25 -14.80 23.35
C PRO A 211 23.19 -14.64 24.45
N MET A 212 22.91 -15.69 25.21
CA MET A 212 21.86 -15.68 26.23
C MET A 212 22.26 -14.90 27.50
N ASP A 213 21.74 -13.67 27.67
CA ASP A 213 21.94 -12.91 28.91
C ASP A 213 21.30 -13.70 30.08
N PRO A 214 22.06 -14.05 31.13
CA PRO A 214 21.54 -14.73 32.33
C PRO A 214 20.30 -14.06 32.92
N ASN A 215 20.20 -12.73 32.80
CA ASN A 215 19.11 -11.94 33.33
C ASN A 215 17.81 -12.03 32.52
N THR A 216 17.90 -12.42 31.25
CA THR A 216 16.75 -12.53 30.35
C THR A 216 16.08 -13.89 30.45
N SER A 217 16.81 -14.92 30.91
CA SER A 217 16.35 -16.29 31.24
C SER A 217 15.68 -17.09 30.10
N ILE A 218 15.23 -16.45 29.03
CA ILE A 218 14.53 -17.07 27.89
C ILE A 218 14.99 -16.40 26.60
N GLN A 219 15.31 -17.22 25.59
CA GLN A 219 15.53 -16.78 24.21
C GLN A 219 14.84 -17.74 23.25
N PHE A 220 14.32 -17.21 22.15
CA PHE A 220 13.66 -18.00 21.13
C PHE A 220 14.54 -18.13 19.89
N HIS A 221 14.92 -19.35 19.57
CA HIS A 221 15.75 -19.68 18.41
C HIS A 221 14.94 -20.52 17.41
N ILE A 222 15.07 -20.21 16.13
CA ILE A 222 14.48 -20.99 15.04
C ILE A 222 15.46 -20.97 13.86
N GLU A 223 15.78 -22.14 13.31
CA GLU A 223 16.70 -22.29 12.14
C GLU A 223 18.07 -21.59 12.31
N GLY A 224 18.67 -21.70 13.50
CA GLY A 224 19.98 -21.11 13.77
C GLY A 224 19.96 -19.58 13.89
N ARG A 225 18.79 -18.98 14.14
CA ARG A 225 18.59 -17.53 14.27
C ARG A 225 17.84 -17.21 15.55
N THR A 226 18.23 -16.16 16.25
CA THR A 226 17.48 -15.68 17.42
C THR A 226 16.48 -14.62 17.00
N ILE A 227 15.20 -14.84 17.34
CA ILE A 227 14.13 -13.89 17.05
C ILE A 227 13.98 -12.93 18.22
N THR A 228 14.34 -11.67 18.00
CA THR A 228 14.31 -10.61 19.02
C THR A 228 13.13 -9.65 18.85
N ARG A 229 12.38 -9.78 17.76
CA ARG A 229 11.21 -8.94 17.46
C ARG A 229 10.15 -9.64 16.63
N ASP A 230 8.97 -9.02 16.60
CA ASP A 230 7.87 -9.40 15.70
C ASP A 230 7.55 -10.90 15.74
N PHE A 231 7.69 -11.52 16.92
CA PHE A 231 7.65 -12.97 17.15
C PHE A 231 6.57 -13.67 16.33
N LYS A 232 5.32 -13.21 16.46
CA LYS A 232 4.16 -13.80 15.80
C LYS A 232 4.29 -13.80 14.28
N SER A 233 4.71 -12.69 13.66
CA SER A 233 4.84 -12.62 12.21
C SER A 233 6.06 -13.38 11.72
N THR A 234 7.20 -13.24 12.39
CA THR A 234 8.46 -13.89 12.00
C THR A 234 8.35 -15.41 12.09
N VAL A 235 7.80 -15.93 13.18
CA VAL A 235 7.58 -17.38 13.36
C VAL A 235 6.60 -17.91 12.32
N ARG A 236 5.48 -17.22 12.09
CA ARG A 236 4.51 -17.62 11.06
C ARG A 236 5.14 -17.60 9.67
N GLU A 237 5.95 -16.60 9.37
CA GLU A 237 6.64 -16.51 8.09
C GLU A 237 7.61 -17.68 7.90
N ILE A 238 8.48 -17.95 8.86
CA ILE A 238 9.46 -19.05 8.77
C ILE A 238 8.75 -20.41 8.61
N ILE A 239 7.71 -20.67 9.40
CA ILE A 239 6.98 -21.94 9.34
C ILE A 239 6.18 -22.07 8.04
N GLN A 240 5.45 -21.02 7.64
CA GLN A 240 4.54 -21.07 6.47
C GLN A 240 5.28 -20.90 5.14
N LEU A 241 6.49 -20.33 5.14
CA LEU A 241 7.27 -20.16 3.92
C LEU A 241 7.67 -21.50 3.31
N LYS A 242 7.93 -22.54 4.12
CA LYS A 242 8.28 -23.88 3.64
C LYS A 242 7.20 -24.52 2.76
N PRO A 243 5.95 -24.74 3.25
CA PRO A 243 4.89 -25.30 2.41
C PRO A 243 4.52 -24.36 1.26
N LEU A 244 4.57 -23.04 1.46
CA LEU A 244 4.31 -22.07 0.41
C LEU A 244 5.33 -22.18 -0.73
N ARG A 245 6.63 -22.28 -0.39
CA ARG A 245 7.73 -22.46 -1.35
C ARG A 245 7.52 -23.74 -2.15
N LYS A 246 7.24 -24.86 -1.49
CA LYS A 246 6.93 -26.14 -2.14
C LYS A 246 5.78 -25.99 -3.14
N PHE A 247 4.67 -25.37 -2.72
CA PHE A 247 3.52 -25.10 -3.59
C PHE A 247 3.89 -24.26 -4.83
N TYR A 248 4.67 -23.18 -4.66
CA TYR A 248 5.09 -22.36 -5.81
C TYR A 248 6.05 -23.12 -6.74
N CYS A 249 6.99 -23.88 -6.19
CA CYS A 249 7.95 -24.67 -6.98
C CYS A 249 7.23 -25.72 -7.83
N GLU A 250 6.29 -26.47 -7.24
CA GLU A 250 5.45 -27.42 -7.97
C GLU A 250 4.57 -26.73 -9.01
N ARG A 251 3.88 -25.64 -8.63
CA ARG A 251 2.92 -24.95 -9.51
C ARG A 251 3.57 -24.32 -10.75
N PHE A 252 4.75 -23.71 -10.58
CA PHE A 252 5.44 -22.99 -11.65
C PHE A 252 6.60 -23.78 -12.24
N LYS A 253 6.83 -25.02 -11.79
CA LYS A 253 7.99 -25.85 -12.17
C LYS A 253 9.31 -25.13 -11.92
N TRP A 254 9.37 -24.39 -10.82
CA TRP A 254 10.57 -23.69 -10.38
C TRP A 254 11.41 -24.62 -9.51
N SER A 255 12.73 -24.50 -9.63
CA SER A 255 13.64 -25.00 -8.62
C SER A 255 13.67 -24.04 -7.43
N ASP A 256 14.16 -24.54 -6.30
CA ASP A 256 14.35 -23.74 -5.10
C ASP A 256 15.16 -22.46 -5.37
N ASN A 257 16.21 -22.55 -6.18
CA ASN A 257 17.02 -21.40 -6.55
C ASN A 257 16.21 -20.32 -7.26
N ILE A 258 15.30 -20.68 -8.17
CA ILE A 258 14.47 -19.72 -8.92
C ILE A 258 13.54 -18.95 -7.99
N PHE A 259 12.97 -19.63 -6.99
CA PHE A 259 12.14 -18.99 -5.97
C PHE A 259 12.91 -17.89 -5.21
N ASP A 260 14.19 -18.14 -4.94
CA ASP A 260 15.07 -17.21 -4.23
C ASP A 260 15.56 -16.03 -5.10
N LEU A 261 15.50 -16.14 -6.44
CA LEU A 261 15.80 -15.03 -7.35
C LEU A 261 14.69 -13.95 -7.37
N ILE A 262 13.48 -14.30 -6.96
CA ILE A 262 12.32 -13.41 -7.01
C ILE A 262 12.40 -12.34 -5.90
N ASP A 263 12.13 -11.09 -6.26
CA ASP A 263 12.00 -9.98 -5.34
C ASP A 263 10.58 -9.93 -4.73
N TRP A 264 10.41 -10.69 -3.65
CA TRP A 264 9.15 -10.74 -2.90
C TRP A 264 8.80 -9.42 -2.19
N ASP A 265 9.77 -8.50 -2.01
CA ASP A 265 9.54 -7.18 -1.40
C ASP A 265 8.76 -6.26 -2.34
N ILE A 266 8.91 -6.43 -3.65
CA ILE A 266 8.09 -5.73 -4.65
C ILE A 266 6.66 -6.27 -4.62
N PHE A 267 6.52 -7.59 -4.51
CA PHE A 267 5.23 -8.28 -4.56
C PHE A 267 4.36 -8.06 -3.31
N ARG A 268 4.91 -8.32 -2.12
CA ARG A 268 4.18 -8.44 -0.85
C ARG A 268 3.35 -7.18 -0.50
N PRO A 269 3.87 -5.95 -0.60
CA PRO A 269 3.11 -4.76 -0.20
C PRO A 269 1.97 -4.45 -1.16
N VAL A 270 2.18 -4.58 -2.48
CA VAL A 270 1.13 -4.41 -3.50
C VAL A 270 0.03 -5.44 -3.30
N TYR A 271 0.43 -6.69 -3.10
CA TYR A 271 -0.49 -7.81 -2.86
C TYR A 271 -1.36 -7.59 -1.62
N LYS A 272 -0.73 -7.26 -0.46
CA LYS A 272 -1.42 -6.98 0.80
C LYS A 272 -2.40 -5.82 0.69
N LYS A 273 -1.98 -4.72 0.04
CA LYS A 273 -2.81 -3.52 -0.16
C LYS A 273 -4.05 -3.80 -0.99
N ASN A 274 -3.91 -4.59 -2.05
CA ASN A 274 -5.03 -4.92 -2.93
C ASN A 274 -6.02 -5.89 -2.26
N ILE A 275 -5.53 -6.89 -1.52
CA ILE A 275 -6.38 -7.79 -0.73
C ILE A 275 -7.25 -7.00 0.24
N SER A 276 -6.66 -6.06 0.98
CA SER A 276 -7.38 -5.25 1.96
C SER A 276 -8.50 -4.40 1.35
N LYS A 277 -8.42 -4.05 0.05
CA LYS A 277 -9.39 -3.17 -0.62
C LYS A 277 -10.45 -3.91 -1.43
N LYS A 278 -10.06 -4.98 -2.13
CA LYS A 278 -10.91 -5.65 -3.14
C LYS A 278 -11.17 -7.13 -2.86
N GLY A 279 -10.69 -7.65 -1.72
CA GLY A 279 -10.84 -9.05 -1.33
C GLY A 279 -9.79 -9.98 -1.96
N ILE A 280 -9.71 -11.21 -1.43
CA ILE A 280 -8.64 -12.19 -1.72
C ILE A 280 -8.79 -12.80 -3.12
N GLN A 281 -10.01 -12.93 -3.63
CA GLN A 281 -10.33 -13.98 -4.62
C GLN A 281 -9.67 -13.79 -5.99
N TRP A 282 -9.69 -12.58 -6.57
CA TRP A 282 -9.18 -12.39 -7.94
C TRP A 282 -7.67 -12.33 -8.00
N LEU A 283 -7.04 -11.43 -7.22
CA LEU A 283 -5.61 -11.18 -7.31
C LEU A 283 -4.81 -12.43 -6.92
N HIS A 284 -5.26 -13.16 -5.89
CA HIS A 284 -4.64 -14.42 -5.51
C HIS A 284 -4.67 -15.42 -6.67
N LYS A 285 -5.85 -15.67 -7.26
CA LYS A 285 -6.02 -16.57 -8.41
C LYS A 285 -5.20 -16.13 -9.62
N PHE A 286 -5.13 -14.83 -9.89
CA PHE A 286 -4.27 -14.29 -10.94
C PHE A 286 -2.79 -14.59 -10.68
N CYS A 287 -2.29 -14.31 -9.48
CA CYS A 287 -0.89 -14.50 -9.15
C CYS A 287 -0.43 -15.97 -9.19
N ILE A 288 -1.33 -16.94 -9.03
CA ILE A 288 -1.03 -18.39 -9.02
C ILE A 288 -1.49 -19.14 -10.29
N LYS A 289 -1.89 -18.41 -11.36
CA LYS A 289 -2.45 -18.99 -12.60
C LYS A 289 -3.65 -19.92 -12.35
N LYS A 290 -4.58 -19.50 -11.50
CA LYS A 290 -5.85 -20.22 -11.18
C LYS A 290 -7.08 -19.37 -11.54
N LEU A 291 -6.99 -18.50 -12.54
CA LEU A 291 -8.16 -17.75 -13.01
C LEU A 291 -9.14 -18.70 -13.72
N PRO A 292 -10.45 -18.48 -13.65
CA PRO A 292 -11.42 -19.31 -14.38
C PRO A 292 -11.42 -18.95 -15.87
N THR A 293 -10.38 -19.38 -16.59
CA THR A 293 -10.21 -19.26 -18.05
C THR A 293 -11.13 -20.22 -18.79
N GLY A 294 -11.33 -20.04 -20.10
CA GLY A 294 -12.21 -20.90 -20.91
C GLY A 294 -11.81 -22.37 -20.80
N GLU A 295 -10.54 -22.68 -20.99
CA GLU A 295 -9.96 -24.02 -20.84
C GLU A 295 -10.30 -24.63 -19.47
N ARG A 296 -10.11 -23.86 -18.39
CA ARG A 296 -10.31 -24.35 -17.02
C ARG A 296 -11.78 -24.51 -16.65
N ILE A 297 -12.67 -23.67 -17.20
CA ILE A 297 -14.11 -23.82 -16.96
C ILE A 297 -14.64 -25.01 -17.75
N HIS A 298 -14.23 -25.20 -19.01
CA HIS A 298 -14.61 -26.34 -19.83
C HIS A 298 -14.19 -27.68 -19.20
N LYS A 299 -13.02 -27.74 -18.53
CA LYS A 299 -12.59 -28.92 -17.75
C LYS A 299 -13.52 -29.27 -16.58
N ARG A 300 -14.22 -28.30 -16.00
CA ARG A 300 -15.15 -28.51 -14.87
C ARG A 300 -16.56 -28.78 -15.36
N ASP A 301 -16.93 -28.14 -16.46
CA ASP A 301 -18.24 -28.22 -17.09
C ASP A 301 -18.07 -28.11 -18.61
N HIS A 302 -18.15 -29.26 -19.28
CA HIS A 302 -17.99 -29.40 -20.73
C HIS A 302 -19.01 -28.58 -21.54
N PHE A 303 -20.10 -28.11 -20.93
CA PHE A 303 -21.08 -27.24 -21.60
C PHE A 303 -20.56 -25.82 -21.86
N HIS A 304 -19.47 -25.40 -21.22
CA HIS A 304 -18.88 -24.09 -21.45
C HIS A 304 -17.83 -24.12 -22.56
N ASP A 305 -17.92 -23.21 -23.54
CA ASP A 305 -16.90 -23.11 -24.58
C ASP A 305 -15.51 -22.84 -23.98
N LYS A 306 -14.52 -23.60 -24.46
CA LYS A 306 -13.10 -23.47 -24.10
C LYS A 306 -12.44 -22.24 -24.73
N ARG A 307 -13.05 -21.69 -25.78
CA ARG A 307 -12.51 -20.60 -26.61
C ARG A 307 -12.76 -19.22 -26.01
N CYS A 308 -11.94 -18.27 -26.41
CA CYS A 308 -12.00 -16.87 -26.03
C CYS A 308 -13.20 -16.19 -26.72
N ALA A 309 -14.04 -15.52 -25.95
CA ALA A 309 -15.22 -14.81 -26.48
C ALA A 309 -14.86 -13.69 -27.49
N SER A 310 -13.64 -13.17 -27.45
CA SER A 310 -13.22 -12.05 -28.31
C SER A 310 -12.61 -12.51 -29.64
N CYS A 311 -11.79 -13.57 -29.65
CA CYS A 311 -11.05 -14.00 -30.85
C CYS A 311 -11.25 -15.47 -31.24
N LEU A 312 -12.00 -16.25 -30.45
CA LEU A 312 -12.35 -17.65 -30.71
C LEU A 312 -11.19 -18.66 -30.69
N ASP A 313 -9.99 -18.28 -30.27
CA ASP A 313 -8.90 -19.22 -29.97
C ASP A 313 -9.07 -19.84 -28.58
N ASP A 314 -8.40 -20.96 -28.30
CA ASP A 314 -8.44 -21.59 -26.96
C ASP A 314 -7.95 -20.63 -25.87
N GLU A 315 -8.74 -20.49 -24.80
CA GLU A 315 -8.50 -19.48 -23.76
C GLU A 315 -7.83 -20.09 -22.52
N ASP A 316 -6.52 -19.93 -22.42
CA ASP A 316 -5.71 -20.24 -21.24
C ASP A 316 -5.27 -18.97 -20.46
N ASP A 317 -4.42 -19.14 -19.44
CA ASP A 317 -3.91 -18.02 -18.62
C ASP A 317 -2.98 -17.05 -19.40
N ASN A 318 -2.39 -17.49 -20.53
CA ASN A 318 -1.47 -16.69 -21.35
C ASN A 318 -2.22 -15.94 -22.45
N HIS A 319 -3.18 -16.61 -23.09
CA HIS A 319 -4.10 -16.07 -24.08
C HIS A 319 -4.78 -14.80 -23.59
N MET A 320 -5.04 -14.70 -22.28
CA MET A 320 -5.58 -13.50 -21.66
C MET A 320 -4.81 -12.22 -22.08
N PHE A 321 -3.48 -12.30 -22.16
CA PHE A 321 -2.59 -11.21 -22.56
C PHE A 321 -2.15 -11.25 -24.03
N GLN A 322 -2.17 -12.43 -24.65
CA GLN A 322 -1.76 -12.66 -26.03
C GLN A 322 -2.88 -12.44 -27.06
N CYS A 323 -4.13 -12.32 -26.60
CA CYS A 323 -5.29 -12.13 -27.46
C CYS A 323 -5.13 -10.92 -28.40
N THR A 324 -5.32 -11.16 -29.70
CA THR A 324 -5.17 -10.16 -30.76
C THR A 324 -6.10 -8.97 -30.57
N LYS A 325 -7.33 -9.21 -30.08
CA LYS A 325 -8.37 -8.20 -29.86
C LYS A 325 -8.10 -7.26 -28.67
N ARG A 326 -7.16 -7.57 -27.77
CA ARG A 326 -6.85 -6.76 -26.57
C ARG A 326 -5.69 -5.79 -26.75
N ARG A 327 -5.59 -5.15 -27.92
CA ARG A 327 -4.51 -4.19 -28.24
C ARG A 327 -4.53 -2.94 -27.34
N SER A 328 -5.70 -2.48 -26.93
CA SER A 328 -5.86 -1.31 -26.04
C SER A 328 -5.15 -1.52 -24.70
N VAL A 329 -5.24 -2.72 -24.13
CA VAL A 329 -4.58 -3.09 -22.87
C VAL A 329 -3.06 -3.06 -23.04
N ARG A 330 -2.53 -3.62 -24.13
CA ARG A 330 -1.09 -3.58 -24.46
C ARG A 330 -0.57 -2.13 -24.56
N LYS A 331 -1.36 -1.22 -25.14
CA LYS A 331 -1.05 0.21 -25.17
C LYS A 331 -1.01 0.84 -23.76
N LYS A 332 -1.95 0.47 -22.88
CA LYS A 332 -1.95 0.94 -21.47
C LYS A 332 -0.68 0.49 -20.73
N PHE A 333 -0.21 -0.75 -20.97
CA PHE A 333 1.06 -1.23 -20.41
C PHE A 333 2.27 -0.43 -20.89
N LEU A 334 2.38 -0.20 -22.20
CA LEU A 334 3.46 0.62 -22.78
C LEU A 334 3.47 2.04 -22.20
N ASN A 335 2.30 2.63 -21.99
CA ASN A 335 2.20 3.94 -21.34
C ASN A 335 2.77 3.94 -19.91
N GLN A 336 2.55 2.87 -19.13
CA GLN A 336 3.15 2.76 -17.79
C GLN A 336 4.68 2.59 -17.84
N ILE A 337 5.21 1.86 -18.82
CA ILE A 337 6.66 1.73 -19.02
C ILE A 337 7.28 3.09 -19.43
N ASN A 338 6.59 3.86 -20.28
CA ASN A 338 7.01 5.21 -20.65
C ASN A 338 7.05 6.16 -19.44
N VAL A 339 6.09 6.04 -18.52
CA VAL A 339 6.12 6.79 -17.25
C VAL A 339 7.33 6.36 -16.40
N LEU A 340 7.64 5.06 -16.36
CA LEU A 340 8.78 4.52 -15.61
C LEU A 340 10.12 5.05 -16.13
N ARG A 341 10.25 5.23 -17.46
CA ARG A 341 11.44 5.76 -18.14
C ARG A 341 11.89 7.15 -17.66
N ASN A 342 11.00 7.93 -17.04
CA ASN A 342 11.36 9.22 -16.43
C ASN A 342 12.21 9.07 -15.16
N THR A 343 12.26 7.87 -14.57
CA THR A 343 12.88 7.63 -13.25
C THR A 343 13.87 6.45 -13.23
N VAL A 344 13.72 5.52 -14.18
CA VAL A 344 14.50 4.28 -14.29
C VAL A 344 15.46 4.36 -15.48
N ASP A 345 16.58 3.64 -15.39
CA ASP A 345 17.53 3.45 -16.49
C ASP A 345 16.79 3.09 -17.80
N THR A 346 17.08 3.82 -18.87
CA THR A 346 16.42 3.63 -20.17
C THR A 346 16.61 2.20 -20.68
N ASN A 347 17.78 1.60 -20.44
CA ASN A 347 18.06 0.22 -20.85
C ASN A 347 17.18 -0.78 -20.11
N LEU A 348 16.91 -0.57 -18.82
CA LEU A 348 16.00 -1.43 -18.06
C LEU A 348 14.58 -1.35 -18.59
N CYS A 349 14.10 -0.14 -18.92
CA CYS A 349 12.80 0.05 -19.55
C CYS A 349 12.74 -0.64 -20.93
N ASP A 350 13.82 -0.60 -21.71
CA ASP A 350 13.90 -1.26 -23.02
C ASP A 350 13.86 -2.78 -22.90
N ILE A 351 14.58 -3.38 -21.94
CA ILE A 351 14.48 -4.83 -21.66
C ILE A 351 13.04 -5.19 -21.31
N MET A 352 12.44 -4.44 -20.39
CA MET A 352 11.10 -4.72 -19.90
C MET A 352 10.07 -4.60 -21.02
N GLN A 353 10.18 -3.57 -21.85
CA GLN A 353 9.31 -3.35 -23.00
C GLN A 353 9.45 -4.49 -24.01
N GLU A 354 10.66 -4.81 -24.44
CA GLU A 354 10.89 -5.88 -25.43
C GLU A 354 10.45 -7.25 -24.89
N GLY A 355 10.74 -7.57 -23.63
CA GLY A 355 10.34 -8.83 -22.99
C GLY A 355 8.82 -8.98 -22.88
N LEU A 356 8.12 -7.93 -22.45
CA LEU A 356 6.66 -7.95 -22.39
C LEU A 356 6.01 -7.96 -23.77
N MET A 357 6.58 -7.24 -24.75
CA MET A 357 6.05 -7.21 -26.12
C MET A 357 6.23 -8.55 -26.84
N ALA A 358 7.37 -9.22 -26.65
CA ALA A 358 7.57 -10.58 -27.15
C ALA A 358 6.56 -11.55 -26.52
N TYR A 359 6.36 -11.48 -25.20
CA TYR A 359 5.36 -12.28 -24.51
C TYR A 359 3.94 -12.01 -25.03
N PHE A 360 3.54 -10.75 -25.22
CA PHE A 360 2.22 -10.37 -25.73
C PHE A 360 1.95 -10.79 -27.17
N LYS A 361 2.99 -11.01 -27.97
CA LYS A 361 2.85 -11.50 -29.35
C LYS A 361 2.97 -13.03 -29.46
N GLY A 362 3.32 -13.71 -28.37
CA GLY A 362 3.62 -15.14 -28.41
C GLY A 362 4.91 -15.45 -29.20
N GLU A 363 5.84 -14.50 -29.29
CA GLU A 363 7.13 -14.71 -29.95
C GLU A 363 8.03 -15.64 -29.11
N CYS A 364 9.01 -16.29 -29.77
CA CYS A 364 10.01 -17.10 -29.06
C CYS A 364 10.88 -16.20 -28.16
N MET A 365 10.63 -16.29 -26.84
CA MET A 365 11.32 -15.48 -25.84
C MET A 365 12.84 -15.65 -25.89
N SER A 366 13.33 -16.87 -26.10
CA SER A 366 14.76 -17.17 -26.18
C SER A 366 15.42 -16.33 -27.28
N ASN A 367 14.88 -16.34 -28.49
CA ASN A 367 15.45 -15.60 -29.63
C ASN A 367 15.43 -14.09 -29.38
N THR A 368 14.33 -13.56 -28.85
CA THR A 368 14.21 -12.12 -28.58
C THR A 368 15.18 -11.67 -27.49
N MET A 369 15.34 -12.45 -26.42
CA MET A 369 16.28 -12.14 -25.33
C MET A 369 17.75 -12.30 -25.77
N PHE A 370 18.07 -13.32 -26.59
CA PHE A 370 19.41 -13.45 -27.19
C PHE A 370 19.79 -12.23 -28.03
N ARG A 371 18.86 -11.72 -28.84
CA ARG A 371 19.07 -10.50 -29.64
C ARG A 371 19.34 -9.28 -28.76
N ILE A 372 18.57 -9.10 -27.68
CA ILE A 372 18.78 -7.98 -26.75
C ILE A 372 20.15 -8.09 -26.11
N ARG A 373 20.52 -9.28 -25.64
CA ARG A 373 21.81 -9.56 -25.00
C ARG A 373 23.01 -9.25 -25.91
N GLY A 374 22.85 -9.44 -27.22
CA GLY A 374 23.88 -9.12 -28.22
C GLY A 374 24.06 -7.62 -28.51
N LYS A 375 23.18 -6.73 -28.02
CA LYS A 375 23.29 -5.28 -28.26
C LYS A 375 24.49 -4.67 -27.52
N LYS A 376 25.12 -3.66 -28.13
CA LYS A 376 26.23 -2.90 -27.53
C LYS A 376 25.79 -2.26 -26.20
N GLY A 377 26.57 -2.47 -25.14
CA GLY A 377 26.25 -1.96 -23.79
C GLY A 377 25.36 -2.87 -22.93
N MET A 378 24.88 -4.00 -23.48
CA MET A 378 23.94 -4.88 -22.79
C MET A 378 24.56 -5.94 -21.88
N GLY A 379 25.87 -6.16 -21.99
CA GLY A 379 26.57 -7.20 -21.21
C GLY A 379 26.33 -7.13 -19.70
N ARG A 380 26.10 -5.94 -19.15
CA ARG A 380 25.82 -5.71 -17.72
C ARG A 380 24.45 -6.21 -17.24
N TYR A 381 23.48 -6.34 -18.14
CA TYR A 381 22.12 -6.81 -17.80
C TYR A 381 21.90 -8.28 -18.15
N LYS A 382 22.96 -9.01 -18.51
CA LYS A 382 22.88 -10.42 -18.89
C LYS A 382 22.22 -11.25 -17.78
N ASN A 383 22.68 -11.12 -16.54
CA ASN A 383 22.11 -11.86 -15.40
C ASN A 383 20.63 -11.55 -15.22
N LEU A 384 20.23 -10.27 -15.28
CA LEU A 384 18.84 -9.85 -15.20
C LEU A 384 17.95 -10.54 -16.25
N ILE A 385 18.42 -10.57 -17.51
CA ILE A 385 17.68 -11.18 -18.62
C ILE A 385 17.58 -12.69 -18.41
N ASP A 386 18.68 -13.34 -18.04
CA ASP A 386 18.75 -14.79 -17.84
C ASP A 386 17.84 -15.20 -16.66
N GLU A 387 17.92 -14.52 -15.51
CA GLU A 387 17.07 -14.77 -14.34
C GLU A 387 15.58 -14.53 -14.63
N GLN A 388 15.22 -13.40 -15.24
CA GLN A 388 13.82 -13.09 -15.53
C GLN A 388 13.22 -14.06 -16.56
N SER A 389 14.03 -14.55 -17.50
CA SER A 389 13.60 -15.54 -18.49
C SER A 389 13.28 -16.88 -17.83
N VAL A 390 14.08 -17.30 -16.84
CA VAL A 390 13.83 -18.53 -16.07
C VAL A 390 12.63 -18.38 -15.12
N ILE A 391 12.45 -17.20 -14.49
CA ILE A 391 11.26 -16.91 -13.68
C ILE A 391 10.00 -16.88 -14.55
N GLY A 392 10.10 -16.33 -15.76
CA GLY A 392 9.01 -16.17 -16.73
C GLY A 392 8.56 -14.71 -16.88
N TRP A 393 8.40 -14.27 -18.12
CA TRP A 393 7.95 -12.91 -18.47
C TRP A 393 6.46 -12.69 -18.19
N ASP A 394 5.67 -13.74 -18.23
CA ASP A 394 4.27 -13.73 -17.79
C ASP A 394 4.17 -13.56 -16.26
N ASN A 395 5.12 -14.14 -15.52
CA ASN A 395 5.19 -14.04 -14.07
C ASN A 395 5.61 -12.63 -13.61
N LEU A 396 6.32 -11.86 -14.45
CA LEU A 396 6.57 -10.43 -14.22
C LEU A 396 5.26 -9.65 -14.06
N LEU A 397 4.26 -9.90 -14.93
CA LEU A 397 2.93 -9.27 -14.83
C LEU A 397 2.17 -9.70 -13.57
N ARG A 398 2.52 -10.86 -13.01
CA ARG A 398 2.00 -11.40 -11.75
C ARG A 398 2.80 -10.93 -10.52
N GLY A 399 3.76 -10.03 -10.73
CA GLY A 399 4.59 -9.39 -9.71
C GLY A 399 5.81 -10.20 -9.27
N LYS A 400 6.26 -11.16 -10.09
CA LYS A 400 7.47 -11.97 -9.84
C LYS A 400 8.63 -11.41 -10.66
N LEU A 401 9.21 -10.34 -10.15
CA LEU A 401 10.39 -9.70 -10.75
C LEU A 401 11.64 -10.33 -10.16
N SER A 402 12.71 -10.50 -10.95
CA SER A 402 14.04 -10.82 -10.42
C SER A 402 14.57 -9.69 -9.51
N LYS A 403 15.37 -10.05 -8.50
CA LYS A 403 16.12 -9.09 -7.66
C LYS A 403 17.07 -8.20 -8.46
N GLU A 404 17.55 -8.66 -9.63
CA GLU A 404 18.45 -7.91 -10.50
C GLU A 404 17.85 -6.60 -11.00
N TRP A 405 16.53 -6.49 -11.19
CA TRP A 405 15.88 -5.23 -11.56
C TRP A 405 16.23 -4.10 -10.58
N ARG A 406 16.15 -4.39 -9.28
CA ARG A 406 16.49 -3.46 -8.19
C ARG A 406 17.98 -3.20 -8.10
N ILE A 407 18.80 -4.24 -8.25
CA ILE A 407 20.27 -4.15 -8.19
C ILE A 407 20.81 -3.25 -9.31
N GLN A 408 20.39 -3.49 -10.55
CA GLN A 408 20.83 -2.73 -11.72
C GLN A 408 20.35 -1.26 -11.65
N GLN A 409 19.14 -1.01 -11.16
CA GLN A 409 18.63 0.36 -10.97
C GLN A 409 19.40 1.11 -9.86
N LYS A 410 19.79 0.43 -8.78
CA LYS A 410 20.68 1.01 -7.75
C LYS A 410 22.05 1.34 -8.35
N ALA A 411 22.65 0.42 -9.10
CA ALA A 411 23.93 0.64 -9.78
C ALA A 411 23.86 1.83 -10.76
N TYR A 412 22.77 1.96 -11.51
CA TYR A 412 22.54 3.12 -12.38
C TYR A 412 22.52 4.45 -11.60
N LYS A 413 21.77 4.53 -10.50
CA LYS A 413 21.73 5.72 -9.64
C LYS A 413 23.10 6.05 -9.04
N THR A 414 23.87 5.04 -8.64
CA THR A 414 25.24 5.24 -8.13
C THR A 414 26.14 5.81 -9.21
N ARG A 415 26.07 5.31 -10.45
CA ARG A 415 26.84 5.87 -11.58
C ARG A 415 26.47 7.31 -11.88
N LEU A 416 25.17 7.64 -11.90
CA LEU A 416 24.73 9.03 -12.06
C LEU A 416 25.31 9.96 -10.99
N ARG A 417 25.41 9.48 -9.74
CA ARG A 417 26.05 10.22 -8.65
C ARG A 417 27.55 10.39 -8.87
N LEU A 418 28.24 9.39 -9.44
CA LEU A 418 29.68 9.44 -9.67
C LEU A 418 30.07 10.36 -10.84
N VAL A 419 29.18 10.58 -11.81
CA VAL A 419 29.43 11.48 -12.95
C VAL A 419 29.51 12.95 -12.52
N ASP A 420 28.56 13.41 -11.70
CA ASP A 420 28.62 14.72 -11.05
C ASP A 420 28.02 14.65 -9.63
N PRO A 421 28.87 14.43 -8.60
CA PRO A 421 28.42 14.32 -7.22
C PRO A 421 27.76 15.61 -6.70
N ILE A 422 28.26 16.77 -7.12
CA ILE A 422 27.84 18.08 -6.62
C ILE A 422 26.45 18.40 -7.15
N GLU A 423 26.22 18.21 -8.45
CA GLU A 423 24.92 18.44 -9.07
C GLU A 423 23.87 17.45 -8.54
N TYR A 424 24.24 16.17 -8.41
CA TYR A 424 23.35 15.15 -7.86
C TYR A 424 22.89 15.51 -6.44
N ASP A 425 23.81 15.89 -5.55
CA ASP A 425 23.50 16.26 -4.18
C ASP A 425 22.72 17.59 -4.11
N LYS A 426 22.99 18.57 -4.98
CA LYS A 426 22.17 19.79 -5.13
C LYS A 426 20.73 19.46 -5.51
N ILE A 427 20.51 18.60 -6.51
CA ILE A 427 19.15 18.18 -6.95
C ILE A 427 18.43 17.44 -5.82
N LYS A 428 19.13 16.56 -5.11
CA LYS A 428 18.59 15.80 -3.97
C LYS A 428 18.19 16.74 -2.83
N ARG A 429 19.04 17.69 -2.45
CA ARG A 429 18.75 18.72 -1.44
C ARG A 429 17.56 19.59 -1.84
N LYS A 430 17.46 20.02 -3.10
CA LYS A 430 16.32 20.79 -3.63
C LYS A 430 15.01 20.00 -3.55
N LYS A 431 15.03 18.70 -3.85
CA LYS A 431 13.87 17.81 -3.68
C LYS A 431 13.47 17.64 -2.20
N LYS A 432 14.45 17.45 -1.30
CA LYS A 432 14.23 17.36 0.15
C LYS A 432 13.56 18.63 0.69
N ARG A 433 14.10 19.81 0.36
CA ARG A 433 13.52 21.12 0.73
C ARG A 433 12.08 21.29 0.25
N LYS A 434 11.79 20.94 -1.01
CA LYS A 434 10.40 20.99 -1.53
C LYS A 434 9.44 20.07 -0.78
N GLN A 435 9.93 18.89 -0.38
CA GLN A 435 9.12 17.92 0.36
C GLN A 435 8.89 18.36 1.80
N GLU A 436 9.90 18.97 2.44
CA GLU A 436 9.79 19.58 3.78
C GLU A 436 8.81 20.76 3.77
N GLN A 437 8.91 21.66 2.79
CA GLN A 437 7.95 22.77 2.61
C GLN A 437 6.51 22.28 2.38
N GLN A 438 6.32 21.20 1.62
CA GLN A 438 5.00 20.57 1.45
C GLN A 438 4.47 19.90 2.71
N ASN A 439 5.36 19.41 3.58
CA ASN A 439 4.96 18.79 4.84
C ASN A 439 4.59 19.87 5.88
N GLU A 440 5.33 20.97 5.95
CA GLU A 440 5.03 22.12 6.81
C GLU A 440 3.70 22.80 6.43
N ALA A 441 3.40 22.91 5.14
CA ALA A 441 2.11 23.44 4.66
C ALA A 441 0.91 22.52 5.00
N ASN A 442 1.14 21.25 5.35
CA ASN A 442 0.10 20.26 5.65
C ASN A 442 -0.11 20.00 7.16
N ASN A 443 0.34 20.92 8.02
CA ASN A 443 0.39 20.80 9.49
C ASN A 443 -0.94 20.54 10.25
N ASN A 444 -2.05 20.18 9.60
CA ASN A 444 -3.27 19.72 10.27
C ASN A 444 -3.58 18.22 10.14
N LYS A 445 -2.70 17.40 9.55
CA LYS A 445 -2.77 15.94 9.71
C LYS A 445 -1.37 15.36 9.89
N THR A 446 -1.17 14.65 10.99
CA THR A 446 -0.04 13.76 11.26
C THR A 446 -0.01 12.61 10.24
N THR A 447 0.29 12.91 8.98
CA THR A 447 0.56 11.92 7.96
C THR A 447 2.02 11.50 8.08
N LYS A 448 2.25 10.29 8.59
CA LYS A 448 3.52 9.54 8.49
C LYS A 448 4.20 9.87 7.16
N SER A 449 5.47 10.30 7.21
CA SER A 449 6.38 10.37 6.07
C SER A 449 6.11 9.18 5.15
N LYS A 450 5.56 9.45 3.95
CA LYS A 450 5.31 8.39 2.97
C LYS A 450 6.68 7.87 2.53
N ASN A 451 7.04 6.68 3.03
CA ASN A 451 8.20 5.93 2.52
C ASN A 451 8.20 5.99 0.99
N LYS A 452 9.32 6.45 0.41
CA LYS A 452 9.49 6.57 -1.02
C LYS A 452 9.20 5.21 -1.65
N ILE A 453 8.14 5.13 -2.44
CA ILE A 453 7.76 3.91 -3.14
C ILE A 453 8.87 3.62 -4.16
N GLU A 454 9.45 2.42 -4.07
CA GLU A 454 10.44 1.95 -5.03
C GLU A 454 9.87 1.93 -6.45
N GLU A 455 10.69 2.24 -7.47
CA GLU A 455 10.21 2.46 -8.84
C GLU A 455 9.42 1.26 -9.40
N PHE A 456 9.94 0.05 -9.24
CA PHE A 456 9.29 -1.18 -9.72
C PHE A 456 8.07 -1.59 -8.89
N HIS A 457 8.06 -1.29 -7.58
CA HIS A 457 6.85 -1.42 -6.76
C HIS A 457 5.76 -0.47 -7.26
N GLY A 458 6.11 0.77 -7.61
CA GLY A 458 5.21 1.74 -8.22
C GLY A 458 4.63 1.25 -9.54
N PHE A 459 5.48 0.68 -10.41
CA PHE A 459 5.06 0.07 -11.66
C PHE A 459 4.07 -1.09 -11.44
N PHE A 460 4.41 -2.05 -10.57
CA PHE A 460 3.52 -3.18 -10.27
C PHE A 460 2.17 -2.70 -9.70
N GLN A 461 2.19 -1.71 -8.82
CA GLN A 461 0.98 -1.10 -8.27
C GLN A 461 0.12 -0.43 -9.36
N ALA A 462 0.72 0.15 -10.40
CA ALA A 462 0.02 0.82 -11.49
C ALA A 462 -0.58 -0.14 -12.51
N ILE A 463 0.06 -1.29 -12.76
CA ILE A 463 -0.45 -2.27 -13.74
C ILE A 463 -1.55 -3.17 -13.21
N VAL A 464 -1.60 -3.45 -11.89
CA VAL A 464 -2.64 -4.33 -11.32
C VAL A 464 -4.07 -3.86 -11.64
N PRO A 465 -4.42 -2.55 -11.52
CA PRO A 465 -5.71 -2.04 -11.97
C PRO A 465 -6.02 -2.29 -13.45
N ILE A 466 -5.02 -2.16 -14.32
CA ILE A 466 -5.16 -2.39 -15.78
C ILE A 466 -5.50 -3.87 -16.04
N ILE A 467 -4.82 -4.78 -15.35
CA ILE A 467 -5.06 -6.23 -15.48
C ILE A 467 -6.45 -6.59 -14.96
N LEU A 468 -6.87 -5.96 -13.86
CA LEU A 468 -8.20 -6.17 -13.30
C LEU A 468 -9.30 -5.69 -14.26
N GLU A 469 -9.13 -4.51 -14.86
CA GLU A 469 -10.05 -3.97 -15.86
C GLU A 469 -10.15 -4.92 -17.07
N MET A 470 -9.01 -5.38 -17.58
CA MET A 470 -8.97 -6.37 -18.66
C MET A 470 -9.71 -7.67 -18.27
N TRP A 471 -9.50 -8.16 -17.04
CA TRP A 471 -10.19 -9.35 -16.56
C TRP A 471 -11.71 -9.13 -16.45
N THR A 472 -12.15 -7.96 -15.96
CA THR A 472 -13.57 -7.62 -15.89
C THR A 472 -14.19 -7.52 -17.28
N ASP A 473 -13.50 -6.90 -18.24
CA ASP A 473 -13.96 -6.79 -19.63
C ASP A 473 -14.11 -8.18 -20.26
N ARG A 474 -13.12 -9.06 -20.08
CA ARG A 474 -13.22 -10.46 -20.51
C ARG A 474 -14.41 -11.19 -19.88
N CYS A 475 -14.66 -10.96 -18.58
CA CYS A 475 -15.79 -11.58 -17.90
C CYS A 475 -17.13 -11.04 -18.42
N ILE A 476 -17.18 -9.78 -18.82
CA ILE A 476 -18.31 -9.22 -19.55
C ILE A 476 -18.43 -9.94 -20.88
N ASP A 477 -17.41 -9.94 -21.74
CA ASP A 477 -17.42 -10.57 -23.07
C ASP A 477 -17.90 -12.04 -23.05
N ARG A 478 -17.47 -12.81 -22.05
CA ARG A 478 -17.83 -14.23 -21.94
C ARG A 478 -19.22 -14.47 -21.35
N ASN A 479 -19.68 -13.58 -20.47
CA ASN A 479 -21.01 -13.67 -19.87
C ASN A 479 -22.05 -12.85 -20.65
N THR A 480 -21.64 -12.02 -21.61
CA THR A 480 -22.48 -11.46 -22.64
C THR A 480 -22.78 -12.57 -23.64
N PRO A 481 -23.99 -13.13 -23.65
CA PRO A 481 -24.31 -14.28 -24.47
C PRO A 481 -24.13 -13.96 -25.95
N VAL A 482 -23.24 -14.70 -26.60
CA VAL A 482 -23.17 -14.76 -28.07
C VAL A 482 -24.02 -15.96 -28.50
N LEU A 483 -25.07 -15.65 -29.27
CA LEU A 483 -25.95 -16.54 -30.02
C LEU A 483 -26.86 -17.49 -29.20
N GLY A 484 -28.14 -17.09 -29.08
CA GLY A 484 -29.25 -18.01 -28.86
C GLY A 484 -30.07 -17.86 -27.57
N GLY A 485 -29.84 -16.84 -26.74
CA GLY A 485 -30.57 -16.75 -25.46
C GLY A 485 -30.86 -15.32 -25.02
N ARG A 486 -32.15 -15.02 -24.77
CA ARG A 486 -32.79 -13.80 -24.20
C ARG A 486 -32.41 -12.43 -24.78
N ILE A 487 -31.15 -12.15 -25.08
CA ILE A 487 -30.68 -10.85 -25.55
C ILE A 487 -30.98 -10.62 -27.03
N VAL A 488 -30.99 -11.66 -27.88
CA VAL A 488 -31.48 -11.56 -29.27
C VAL A 488 -32.99 -11.33 -29.27
N ALA A 489 -33.75 -12.06 -28.45
CA ALA A 489 -35.18 -11.80 -28.27
C ALA A 489 -35.44 -10.38 -27.72
N GLU A 490 -34.56 -9.88 -26.85
CA GLU A 490 -34.63 -8.52 -26.33
C GLU A 490 -34.25 -7.49 -27.41
N TYR A 491 -33.23 -7.75 -28.22
CA TYR A 491 -32.84 -6.92 -29.36
C TYR A 491 -33.95 -6.89 -30.40
N ASP A 492 -34.50 -8.03 -30.82
CA ASP A 492 -35.65 -8.10 -31.74
C ASP A 492 -36.86 -7.36 -31.17
N SER A 493 -37.14 -7.49 -29.87
CA SER A 493 -38.20 -6.73 -29.21
C SER A 493 -37.91 -5.22 -29.19
N LEU A 494 -36.66 -4.80 -28.97
CA LEU A 494 -36.29 -3.38 -28.93
C LEU A 494 -36.26 -2.78 -30.33
N SER A 495 -35.68 -3.48 -31.30
CA SER A 495 -35.67 -3.14 -32.71
C SER A 495 -37.09 -2.98 -33.24
N LYS A 496 -38.02 -3.92 -32.93
CA LYS A 496 -39.45 -3.78 -33.27
C LYS A 496 -40.10 -2.55 -32.65
N LYS A 497 -39.73 -2.19 -31.41
CA LYS A 497 -40.25 -0.97 -30.76
C LYS A 497 -39.69 0.30 -31.40
N VAL A 498 -38.40 0.34 -31.71
CA VAL A 498 -37.79 1.49 -32.39
C VAL A 498 -38.34 1.65 -33.79
N THR A 499 -38.47 0.58 -34.58
CA THR A 499 -39.11 0.64 -35.90
C THR A 499 -40.53 1.17 -35.82
N HIS A 500 -41.32 0.73 -34.82
CA HIS A 500 -42.66 1.27 -34.61
C HIS A 500 -42.65 2.77 -34.28
N TYR A 501 -41.76 3.25 -33.41
CA TYR A 501 -41.65 4.68 -33.14
C TYR A 501 -41.26 5.49 -34.39
N TYR A 502 -40.43 4.93 -35.27
CA TYR A 502 -40.10 5.56 -36.56
C TYR A 502 -41.29 5.60 -37.53
N THR A 503 -42.26 4.66 -37.47
CA THR A 503 -43.52 4.77 -38.24
C THR A 503 -44.42 5.90 -37.74
N LEU A 504 -44.26 6.32 -36.49
CA LEU A 504 -45.02 7.43 -35.90
C LEU A 504 -44.39 8.80 -36.18
N ARG A 505 -43.31 8.86 -36.97
CA ARG A 505 -42.58 10.08 -37.31
C ARG A 505 -43.49 11.18 -37.85
N GLU A 506 -44.43 10.84 -38.74
CA GLU A 506 -45.38 11.78 -39.35
C GLU A 506 -46.47 12.28 -38.38
N MET A 507 -46.62 11.62 -37.21
CA MET A 507 -47.65 11.92 -36.21
C MET A 507 -47.12 12.77 -35.04
N VAL A 508 -45.89 13.27 -35.15
CA VAL A 508 -45.16 14.06 -34.15
C VAL A 508 -45.02 15.50 -34.65
N LEU A 509 -44.90 16.48 -33.75
CA LEU A 509 -44.70 17.87 -34.14
C LEU A 509 -43.41 18.05 -34.97
N PRO A 510 -43.40 18.90 -36.01
CA PRO A 510 -42.22 19.11 -36.86
C PRO A 510 -40.95 19.51 -36.10
N GLU A 511 -41.06 20.24 -34.99
CA GLU A 511 -39.89 20.65 -34.20
C GLU A 511 -39.26 19.51 -33.39
N ASP A 512 -40.07 18.52 -33.01
CA ASP A 512 -39.64 17.33 -32.27
C ASP A 512 -39.15 16.25 -33.23
N GLU A 513 -39.70 16.19 -34.44
CA GLU A 513 -39.29 15.24 -35.49
C GLU A 513 -37.78 15.34 -35.78
N LEU A 514 -37.28 16.56 -36.04
CA LEU A 514 -35.88 16.83 -36.34
C LEU A 514 -34.92 16.48 -35.19
N LYS A 515 -35.43 16.47 -33.94
CA LYS A 515 -34.62 16.20 -32.75
C LYS A 515 -34.63 14.72 -32.35
N ILE A 516 -35.75 14.03 -32.56
CA ILE A 516 -35.94 12.63 -32.16
C ILE A 516 -35.42 11.68 -33.24
N PHE A 517 -35.72 11.99 -34.51
CA PHE A 517 -35.38 11.19 -35.68
C PHE A 517 -34.26 11.84 -36.50
N ASN A 518 -33.19 12.23 -35.80
CA ASN A 518 -32.01 12.89 -36.36
C ASN A 518 -31.13 11.96 -37.24
N GLU A 519 -31.34 10.65 -37.15
CA GLU A 519 -30.57 9.61 -37.84
C GLU A 519 -31.53 8.63 -38.52
N ASP A 520 -31.11 8.12 -39.68
CA ASP A 520 -31.86 7.11 -40.43
C ASP A 520 -32.06 5.83 -39.63
N LEU A 521 -33.21 5.19 -39.85
CA LEU A 521 -33.62 3.99 -39.13
C LEU A 521 -32.58 2.86 -39.22
N LYS A 522 -31.92 2.70 -40.38
CA LYS A 522 -30.89 1.67 -40.59
C LYS A 522 -29.69 1.89 -39.65
N VAL A 523 -29.23 3.14 -39.54
CA VAL A 523 -28.10 3.52 -38.67
C VAL A 523 -28.47 3.36 -37.19
N ARG A 524 -29.71 3.72 -36.83
CA ARG A 524 -30.21 3.58 -35.46
C ARG A 524 -30.38 2.13 -35.03
N LEU A 525 -30.72 1.23 -35.95
CA LEU A 525 -30.87 -0.20 -35.64
C LEU A 525 -29.52 -0.89 -35.40
N ASP A 526 -28.42 -0.38 -35.93
CA ASP A 526 -27.08 -0.93 -35.68
C ASP A 526 -26.55 -0.66 -34.25
N ASP A 527 -27.29 0.12 -33.44
CA ASP A 527 -26.94 0.44 -32.05
C ASP A 527 -27.07 -0.75 -31.08
N THR A 528 -26.29 -0.72 -29.99
CA THR A 528 -26.36 -1.76 -28.95
C THR A 528 -27.69 -1.73 -28.18
N ASN A 529 -28.10 -2.86 -27.59
CA ASN A 529 -29.31 -2.98 -26.76
C ASN A 529 -29.45 -1.91 -25.66
N GLN A 530 -28.35 -1.50 -25.04
CA GLN A 530 -28.38 -0.46 -24.02
C GLN A 530 -28.61 0.93 -24.62
N GLN A 531 -28.08 1.21 -25.81
CA GLN A 531 -28.32 2.45 -26.55
C GLN A 531 -29.78 2.53 -27.00
N LEU A 532 -30.33 1.47 -27.59
CA LEU A 532 -31.75 1.38 -27.97
C LEU A 532 -32.68 1.58 -26.75
N LYS A 533 -32.40 0.93 -25.62
CA LYS A 533 -33.16 1.13 -24.37
C LYS A 533 -33.09 2.57 -23.86
N LYS A 534 -31.90 3.17 -23.86
CA LYS A 534 -31.72 4.57 -23.41
C LYS A 534 -32.46 5.54 -24.32
N TRP A 535 -32.42 5.30 -25.63
CA TRP A 535 -33.13 6.11 -26.61
C TRP A 535 -34.65 6.02 -26.42
N ILE A 536 -35.20 4.80 -26.33
CA ILE A 536 -36.64 4.59 -26.06
C ILE A 536 -37.05 5.27 -24.75
N ASN A 537 -36.31 5.06 -23.66
CA ASN A 537 -36.67 5.63 -22.36
C ASN A 537 -36.60 7.17 -22.34
N ARG A 538 -35.67 7.75 -23.12
CA ARG A 538 -35.51 9.21 -23.23
C ARG A 538 -36.62 9.84 -24.06
N TRP A 539 -36.98 9.24 -25.19
CA TRP A 539 -37.82 9.89 -26.18
C TRP A 539 -39.28 9.44 -26.19
N LYS A 540 -39.60 8.25 -25.65
CA LYS A 540 -40.99 7.78 -25.54
C LYS A 540 -41.94 8.81 -24.89
N PRO A 541 -41.61 9.43 -23.73
CA PRO A 541 -42.50 10.43 -23.13
C PRO A 541 -42.70 11.67 -24.01
N VAL A 542 -41.69 12.03 -24.80
CA VAL A 542 -41.72 13.19 -25.69
C VAL A 542 -42.58 12.88 -26.93
N ILE A 543 -42.41 11.70 -27.53
CA ILE A 543 -43.22 11.22 -28.66
C ILE A 543 -44.71 11.16 -28.25
N ASP A 544 -45.02 10.56 -27.10
CA ASP A 544 -46.39 10.42 -26.60
C ASP A 544 -47.05 11.81 -26.37
N HIS A 545 -46.31 12.75 -25.80
CA HIS A 545 -46.78 14.13 -25.60
C HIS A 545 -47.00 14.87 -26.92
N SER A 546 -46.07 14.74 -27.86
CA SER A 546 -46.14 15.40 -29.17
C SER A 546 -47.32 14.88 -29.99
N MET A 547 -47.54 13.56 -30.03
CA MET A 547 -48.71 12.95 -30.68
C MET A 547 -50.03 13.40 -30.06
N LYS A 548 -50.09 13.52 -28.72
CA LYS A 548 -51.29 14.04 -28.04
C LYS A 548 -51.56 15.48 -28.46
N ARG A 549 -50.52 16.32 -28.55
CA ARG A 549 -50.67 17.71 -28.96
C ARG A 549 -51.08 17.85 -30.42
N VAL A 550 -50.57 17.00 -31.32
CA VAL A 550 -51.02 16.93 -32.73
C VAL A 550 -52.51 16.60 -32.81
N LYS A 551 -53.00 15.65 -32.00
CA LYS A 551 -54.43 15.33 -31.94
C LYS A 551 -55.29 16.48 -31.41
N GLU A 552 -54.82 17.18 -30.38
CA GLU A 552 -55.50 18.37 -29.85
C GLU A 552 -55.55 19.49 -30.90
N LEU A 553 -54.45 19.76 -31.59
CA LEU A 553 -54.39 20.75 -32.67
C LEU A 553 -55.25 20.35 -33.86
N ALA A 554 -55.28 19.06 -34.23
CA ALA A 554 -56.17 18.55 -35.26
C ALA A 554 -57.63 18.74 -34.86
N GLN A 555 -57.99 18.49 -33.59
CA GLN A 555 -59.35 18.68 -33.07
C GLN A 555 -59.74 20.16 -32.98
N GLU A 556 -58.80 21.05 -32.62
CA GLU A 556 -58.99 22.51 -32.62
C GLU A 556 -59.17 23.06 -34.05
N ASN A 557 -58.46 22.50 -35.03
CA ASN A 557 -58.50 22.94 -36.43
C ASN A 557 -59.57 22.24 -37.27
N SER A 558 -60.07 21.07 -36.85
CA SER A 558 -61.16 20.36 -37.51
C SER A 558 -62.50 20.88 -37.00
N LYS A 559 -63.32 21.40 -37.91
CA LYS A 559 -64.73 21.67 -37.59
C LYS A 559 -65.50 20.35 -37.62
N PRO A 560 -66.33 20.04 -36.61
CA PRO A 560 -67.19 18.86 -36.65
C PRO A 560 -68.06 18.89 -37.90
N ILE A 561 -68.22 17.74 -38.56
CA ILE A 561 -68.96 17.59 -39.82
C ILE A 561 -70.34 18.29 -39.79
N TRP A 562 -71.07 18.21 -38.67
CA TRP A 562 -72.38 18.85 -38.50
C TRP A 562 -72.37 20.39 -38.58
N GLN A 563 -71.25 21.04 -38.27
CA GLN A 563 -71.10 22.50 -38.41
C GLN A 563 -70.98 22.94 -39.88
N HIS A 564 -70.66 22.02 -40.79
CA HIS A 564 -70.66 22.28 -42.23
C HIS A 564 -72.09 22.18 -42.83
N PHE A 565 -73.03 21.52 -42.15
CA PHE A 565 -74.43 21.35 -42.61
C PHE A 565 -75.39 22.44 -42.10
N THR A 566 -74.94 23.38 -41.27
CA THR A 566 -75.76 24.48 -40.73
C THR A 566 -75.58 25.82 -41.45
N ALA A 567 -75.12 25.82 -42.70
CA ALA A 567 -74.78 27.05 -43.45
C ALA A 567 -75.99 27.93 -43.82
N ASN A 568 -77.23 27.41 -43.84
CA ASN A 568 -78.42 28.16 -44.30
C ASN A 568 -79.46 28.45 -43.19
N LYS A 569 -79.06 28.75 -41.95
CA LYS A 569 -79.97 29.32 -40.95
C LYS A 569 -79.47 30.69 -40.50
N PRO A 570 -80.31 31.76 -40.53
CA PRO A 570 -79.89 33.09 -40.10
C PRO A 570 -79.49 33.09 -38.62
N ALA A 571 -78.49 33.91 -38.30
CA ALA A 571 -77.83 33.97 -37.01
C ALA A 571 -78.82 34.19 -35.87
N LYS A 572 -78.83 33.29 -34.86
CA LYS A 572 -79.52 33.56 -33.60
C LYS A 572 -78.75 34.65 -32.83
N THR A 573 -79.18 35.89 -33.00
CA THR A 573 -78.78 37.04 -32.18
C THR A 573 -79.37 36.89 -30.78
N LYS A 574 -78.69 36.16 -29.90
CA LYS A 574 -78.82 36.37 -28.45
C LYS A 574 -77.57 37.05 -27.94
N VAL A 575 -77.70 38.37 -27.75
CA VAL A 575 -76.76 39.23 -27.06
C VAL A 575 -76.73 38.82 -25.59
N SER A 576 -75.76 37.99 -25.20
CA SER A 576 -75.38 37.85 -23.78
C SER A 576 -74.14 38.72 -23.55
N ARG A 577 -74.26 39.73 -22.69
CA ARG A 577 -73.17 40.63 -22.26
C ARG A 577 -71.91 39.83 -21.89
N LYS A 578 -70.87 39.91 -22.73
CA LYS A 578 -69.51 39.53 -22.34
C LYS A 578 -68.96 40.61 -21.40
N LEU A 579 -68.94 40.33 -20.11
CA LEU A 579 -68.06 41.01 -19.17
C LEU A 579 -66.60 40.85 -19.66
N SER A 580 -65.87 41.95 -19.75
CA SER A 580 -64.50 42.00 -20.25
C SER A 580 -63.56 41.16 -19.39
N LYS A 581 -63.23 39.94 -19.85
CA LYS A 581 -62.09 39.20 -19.30
C LYS A 581 -60.82 39.78 -19.91
N GLN A 582 -60.10 40.54 -19.08
CA GLN A 582 -58.79 41.13 -19.35
C GLN A 582 -57.81 40.10 -19.95
N LEU A 583 -57.06 40.57 -20.96
CA LEU A 583 -55.89 39.92 -21.54
C LEU A 583 -54.89 39.56 -20.44
N LYS A 584 -54.65 38.27 -20.21
CA LYS A 584 -53.49 37.84 -19.41
C LYS A 584 -52.25 37.84 -20.31
N PRO A 585 -51.26 38.71 -20.08
CA PRO A 585 -50.03 38.71 -20.87
C PRO A 585 -49.22 37.43 -20.63
N LYS A 586 -48.63 36.92 -21.72
CA LYS A 586 -47.68 35.80 -21.75
C LYS A 586 -46.57 36.04 -20.73
N LYS A 587 -46.54 35.25 -19.66
CA LYS A 587 -45.43 35.27 -18.69
C LYS A 587 -44.22 34.57 -19.31
N TYR A 588 -43.32 35.38 -19.86
CA TYR A 588 -41.92 35.04 -20.10
C TYR A 588 -41.23 34.80 -18.75
N TYR A 589 -41.26 33.56 -18.24
CA TYR A 589 -40.32 33.15 -17.20
C TYR A 589 -39.09 32.56 -17.88
N ASN A 590 -38.17 33.44 -18.26
CA ASN A 590 -36.72 33.20 -18.34
C ASN A 590 -36.04 34.50 -18.78
N ASN A 591 -36.03 35.51 -17.90
CA ASN A 591 -35.07 36.61 -18.00
C ASN A 591 -34.26 36.67 -16.69
N PRO A 592 -32.92 36.48 -16.72
CA PRO A 592 -32.10 36.33 -15.50
C PRO A 592 -31.90 37.59 -14.65
N LEU A 593 -32.48 38.74 -15.02
CA LEU A 593 -32.15 40.03 -14.40
C LEU A 593 -33.13 40.53 -13.31
N THR A 594 -34.25 39.84 -13.04
CA THR A 594 -35.25 40.28 -12.04
C THR A 594 -35.27 39.52 -10.71
N ASN A 595 -34.42 38.51 -10.51
CA ASN A 595 -34.38 37.72 -9.27
C ASN A 595 -33.45 38.26 -8.16
N VAL A 596 -32.88 39.45 -8.34
CA VAL A 596 -31.88 40.00 -7.40
C VAL A 596 -32.49 40.94 -6.32
N TYR A 597 -33.72 41.44 -6.48
CA TYR A 597 -34.24 42.54 -5.63
C TYR A 597 -35.65 42.37 -5.03
N THR A 598 -36.02 41.18 -4.56
CA THR A 598 -37.15 41.03 -3.61
C THR A 598 -36.74 40.27 -2.35
N ARG A 599 -35.61 40.69 -1.78
CA ARG A 599 -35.35 40.63 -0.34
C ARG A 599 -36.09 41.80 0.35
N LEU A 600 -36.59 41.55 1.56
CA LEU A 600 -37.11 42.52 2.57
C LEU A 600 -38.59 42.93 2.32
N LYS A 601 -39.60 42.84 3.21
CA LYS A 601 -39.77 42.76 4.68
C LYS A 601 -41.13 42.02 4.94
N LYS A 602 -41.31 41.05 5.86
CA LYS A 602 -41.45 41.08 7.34
C LYS A 602 -42.54 42.08 7.82
N LYS A 603 -43.49 41.77 8.72
CA LYS A 603 -43.44 41.13 10.06
C LYS A 603 -44.84 40.69 10.56
N ARG A 604 -44.91 39.57 11.32
CA ARG A 604 -45.37 39.34 12.74
C ARG A 604 -46.86 39.67 13.06
N SER A 605 -47.57 38.90 13.89
CA SER A 605 -47.15 38.42 15.22
C SER A 605 -47.96 37.24 15.79
N SER A 606 -47.28 36.51 16.69
CA SER A 606 -47.71 35.76 17.90
C SER A 606 -48.77 34.64 17.79
N SER A 607 -48.68 33.49 18.47
CA SER A 607 -47.96 33.14 19.70
C SER A 607 -47.68 31.61 19.80
N ARG A 608 -46.51 31.29 20.42
CA ARG A 608 -46.15 30.21 21.40
C ARG A 608 -46.61 28.74 21.17
N VAL A 609 -45.88 27.65 21.49
CA VAL A 609 -44.51 27.35 21.99
C VAL A 609 -44.30 25.80 22.02
N LEU A 610 -43.09 25.35 21.62
CA LEU A 610 -42.33 24.13 22.00
C LEU A 610 -42.91 22.70 21.70
N PRO A 611 -42.13 21.60 21.93
CA PRO A 611 -40.98 21.18 21.12
C PRO A 611 -41.04 19.66 20.80
N VAL A 612 -40.99 19.21 19.54
CA VAL A 612 -40.84 17.75 19.29
C VAL A 612 -39.95 17.44 18.09
N ILE A 613 -38.82 16.84 18.43
CA ILE A 613 -37.91 16.03 17.61
C ILE A 613 -38.72 15.13 16.67
N LYS A 614 -38.80 15.47 15.37
CA LYS A 614 -39.35 14.55 14.38
C LYS A 614 -38.28 13.53 13.97
N LYS A 615 -38.42 12.33 14.56
CA LYS A 615 -37.74 11.09 14.20
C LYS A 615 -37.78 10.87 12.67
N ILE A 616 -36.60 10.67 12.10
CA ILE A 616 -36.45 10.07 10.77
C ILE A 616 -36.99 8.64 10.86
N LYS A 617 -38.18 8.39 10.30
CA LYS A 617 -38.67 7.02 10.10
C LYS A 617 -37.94 6.44 8.90
N HIS A 618 -36.96 5.57 9.17
CA HIS A 618 -36.45 4.64 8.17
C HIS A 618 -37.59 3.68 7.78
N LYS A 619 -37.94 3.64 6.48
CA LYS A 619 -38.76 2.56 5.93
C LYS A 619 -37.93 1.26 5.97
N VAL A 620 -38.41 0.29 6.74
CA VAL A 620 -37.83 -1.05 6.83
C VAL A 620 -37.98 -1.76 5.48
N ASN A 621 -36.88 -2.32 5.00
CA ASN A 621 -36.81 -3.08 3.76
C ASN A 621 -37.39 -4.50 4.02
N HIS A 622 -38.56 -4.81 3.44
CA HIS A 622 -39.39 -5.97 3.78
C HIS A 622 -38.79 -7.34 3.38
N LEU A 623 -37.64 -7.33 2.69
CA LEU A 623 -36.89 -8.52 2.25
C LEU A 623 -35.98 -9.11 3.33
N ILE A 624 -35.53 -8.30 4.29
CA ILE A 624 -34.64 -8.78 5.36
C ILE A 624 -35.47 -9.47 6.46
N SER A 625 -36.65 -8.94 6.80
CA SER A 625 -37.56 -9.53 7.80
C SER A 625 -38.10 -10.92 7.40
N THR A 626 -38.36 -11.13 6.11
CA THR A 626 -38.83 -12.42 5.57
C THR A 626 -37.75 -13.50 5.56
N LEU A 627 -36.47 -13.12 5.44
CA LEU A 627 -35.32 -14.03 5.54
C LEU A 627 -35.06 -14.49 6.98
N TYR A 628 -35.31 -13.63 7.98
CA TYR A 628 -35.12 -13.99 9.40
C TYR A 628 -36.24 -14.85 9.98
N ASN A 629 -37.47 -14.77 9.46
CA ASN A 629 -38.57 -15.64 9.90
C ASN A 629 -38.49 -17.07 9.32
N LYS A 630 -37.80 -17.27 8.18
CA LYS A 630 -37.61 -18.59 7.57
C LYS A 630 -36.50 -19.43 8.21
N LEU A 631 -35.59 -18.81 8.96
CA LEU A 631 -34.54 -19.50 9.73
C LEU A 631 -34.99 -19.63 11.19
N GLY A 632 -36.11 -20.33 11.39
CA GLY A 632 -36.60 -20.64 12.73
C GLY A 632 -35.66 -21.62 13.44
N LYS A 633 -34.73 -21.11 14.25
CA LYS A 633 -34.13 -21.83 15.38
C LYS A 633 -33.77 -20.82 16.47
N LYS A 634 -34.56 -20.83 17.55
CA LYS A 634 -34.30 -20.13 18.81
C LYS A 634 -32.95 -20.60 19.36
N ARG A 635 -32.00 -19.69 19.61
CA ARG A 635 -30.82 -20.00 20.42
C ARG A 635 -31.14 -19.71 21.88
N SER A 636 -31.20 -20.78 22.67
CA SER A 636 -31.18 -20.74 24.13
C SER A 636 -29.80 -20.28 24.60
N THR A 637 -29.78 -19.39 25.59
CA THR A 637 -28.60 -18.99 26.34
C THR A 637 -28.41 -19.95 27.52
N SER A 638 -27.40 -20.81 27.51
CA SER A 638 -26.73 -21.30 28.72
C SER A 638 -25.55 -22.24 28.41
N ARG A 639 -24.41 -21.88 29.04
CA ARG A 639 -23.36 -22.70 29.68
C ARG A 639 -22.50 -23.73 28.92
N GLU A 640 -21.24 -23.64 29.34
CA GLU A 640 -20.27 -24.70 29.64
C GLU A 640 -19.37 -25.29 28.54
N GLN A 641 -18.10 -25.38 28.93
CA GLN A 641 -16.93 -25.77 28.16
C GLN A 641 -16.96 -27.26 27.78
N THR A 642 -16.29 -27.62 26.69
CA THR A 642 -15.32 -28.73 26.70
C THR A 642 -14.26 -28.52 25.62
N VAL A 643 -13.08 -29.02 25.94
CA VAL A 643 -11.83 -29.05 25.18
C VAL A 643 -11.89 -30.16 24.12
N LEU A 644 -11.03 -30.07 23.08
CA LEU A 644 -10.77 -31.02 21.96
C LEU A 644 -11.72 -30.87 20.76
N GLU A 645 -11.30 -30.84 19.50
CA GLU A 645 -10.11 -31.30 18.78
C GLU A 645 -9.80 -30.30 17.66
N VAL A 646 -8.54 -29.93 17.44
CA VAL A 646 -8.15 -29.20 16.23
C VAL A 646 -8.18 -30.19 15.07
N GLY A 647 -9.36 -30.39 14.50
CA GLY A 647 -9.49 -31.04 13.20
C GLY A 647 -8.66 -30.25 12.20
N THR A 648 -7.72 -30.92 11.54
CA THR A 648 -7.05 -30.42 10.34
C THR A 648 -8.13 -29.97 9.36
N GLN A 649 -8.38 -28.67 9.29
CA GLN A 649 -9.21 -28.09 8.24
C GLN A 649 -8.42 -28.19 6.94
N MET A 650 -8.51 -29.36 6.30
CA MET A 650 -8.29 -29.44 4.87
C MET A 650 -9.44 -28.69 4.21
N ILE A 651 -9.08 -27.66 3.45
CA ILE A 651 -10.00 -27.12 2.44
C ILE A 651 -10.09 -28.23 1.39
N ASP A 652 -11.24 -28.88 1.26
CA ASP A 652 -11.49 -29.81 0.17
C ASP A 652 -11.05 -29.16 -1.14
N ASP A 653 -10.17 -29.85 -1.87
CA ASP A 653 -9.76 -29.43 -3.19
C ASP A 653 -10.94 -29.57 -4.15
N ARG A 654 -11.77 -28.52 -4.15
CA ARG A 654 -12.94 -28.36 -5.02
C ARG A 654 -12.56 -28.23 -6.51
N TYR A 655 -11.27 -28.40 -6.85
CA TYR A 655 -10.69 -28.22 -8.17
C TYR A 655 -9.90 -29.43 -8.69
N GLY A 656 -9.77 -30.52 -7.93
CA GLY A 656 -9.31 -31.83 -8.42
C GLY A 656 -7.99 -31.80 -9.20
N ASP A 657 -6.99 -31.06 -8.70
CA ASP A 657 -5.65 -30.99 -9.29
C ASP A 657 -4.66 -31.78 -8.41
N GLU A 658 -4.94 -33.05 -8.09
CA GLU A 658 -3.88 -33.98 -7.68
C GLU A 658 -3.27 -34.60 -8.94
N PRO A 659 -1.93 -34.52 -9.13
CA PRO A 659 -1.27 -35.28 -10.19
C PRO A 659 -1.35 -36.77 -9.83
N LYS A 660 -1.83 -37.59 -10.78
CA LYS A 660 -1.51 -39.02 -10.78
C LYS A 660 -0.03 -39.22 -11.04
#